data_AF-A0A817LNH8-F1
#
_entry.id   AF-A0A817LNH8-F1
#
_cell.length_a   1.000
_cell.length_b   1.000
_cell.length_c   1.000
_cell.angle_alpha   90.00
_cell.angle_beta   90.00
_cell.angle_gamma   90.00
#
_symmetry.space_group_name_H-M   'P 1'
#
loop_
_entity.id
_entity.type
_entity.pdbx_description
1 polymer ?
#
loop_
_entity_poly.entity_id
_entity_poly.type
_entity_poly.pdbx_seq_one_letter_code
_entity_poly.pdbx_strand_id
1 'polypeptide(L)'
;MVLQRAPQQAIIWGYTDTFNTPITLTMNNKVYHTMTSISSVDLGNASIWSVTLDAQTEEGPFQIQITKPVANGSLETIALNDVLFGDVWICSGQSNMQFAVNRMFNASIEIENASQYPKVRLFTAAIAQASVPQEELLAIGLKWSPASATSVASGYTSAVCWLYGRMIHESLGKRPIGLIHTSWGGTNIEYWSPPEALKDCGITTTKRIAPKKTQKSDNEINIVLNNTVLYNAMIHPFTRMVIKGAIWYQGENNANFNRDKYPCTFSKMIEYWRIIWHTRTNSTTDPIFPFGFVQLSTNERTGKVIGGFPWIRWHQTFDIGYVPNDVVSNVFMAVALDLRDDEGGIHPRNKLDVGYRLSRSGLAVAYGYQNITYQGPIIANISIALDSSKVNVTYTNATSSSVELRNPNGFENSVTVNEELTAEEWKRRWEKEREKVARLKGQLSRAEIELERWRRGETVTKDEQINLQEADETLPVTQSMTSLSTVTSSVLSPASSVVSTINVGSLDLRSANVDEWEKERSTLYQQLDEKDDEINNLAQAIERLKAQISEQDELFNQARKDNENLQAELNRLQQESESSKEEVKEVLQALEELAVNYDQKTQEVETKSKENETLTQELDTKLTSLNGIREELESLREASQTQRKRFLDMILVLLRDVGDIGSIMGGQMNEQKKPTIENLDQTEEEFTLARLYLSKLKTEARSTSGRLSELELEKVDYQKGIGLKDKELDEAHLLIQQHEAKMRSMLESMKELEDKKRTLEQTQDVLNEELVKLRAQGKEKIYSFLLHLYLISDL
;
A
#
# COMPACT_ATOMS: atom_id res chain seq x y z
N MET A 1 23.25 -11.19 -6.96
CA MET A 1 22.76 -9.80 -6.71
C MET A 1 23.31 -8.86 -7.78
N VAL A 2 22.94 -7.57 -7.78
CA VAL A 2 23.58 -6.54 -8.63
C VAL A 2 24.08 -5.39 -7.76
N LEU A 3 25.31 -4.93 -8.02
CA LEU A 3 25.90 -3.71 -7.46
C LEU A 3 26.03 -2.65 -8.56
N GLN A 4 26.07 -1.37 -8.19
CA GLN A 4 26.20 -0.29 -9.18
C GLN A 4 27.55 -0.34 -9.91
N ARG A 5 27.51 -0.34 -11.24
CA ARG A 5 28.68 -0.31 -12.13
C ARG A 5 29.32 1.07 -12.25
N ALA A 6 30.53 1.09 -12.80
CA ALA A 6 31.25 2.28 -13.24
C ALA A 6 30.37 3.21 -14.12
N PRO A 7 30.51 4.55 -14.01
CA PRO A 7 31.60 5.27 -13.34
C PRO A 7 31.52 5.34 -11.82
N GLN A 8 30.37 5.03 -11.21
CA GLN A 8 30.22 4.97 -9.76
C GLN A 8 30.97 3.77 -9.15
N GLN A 9 31.32 3.89 -7.86
CA GLN A 9 32.00 2.86 -7.08
C GLN A 9 30.99 2.15 -6.17
N ALA A 10 30.85 0.83 -6.25
CA ALA A 10 29.95 0.13 -5.34
C ALA A 10 30.48 0.14 -3.90
N ILE A 11 29.57 0.24 -2.92
CA ILE A 11 29.89 0.11 -1.51
C ILE A 11 29.36 -1.22 -1.00
N ILE A 12 30.22 -1.97 -0.30
CA ILE A 12 29.85 -3.17 0.45
C ILE A 12 30.06 -2.86 1.93
N TRP A 13 29.10 -3.23 2.76
CA TRP A 13 29.06 -2.87 4.16
C TRP A 13 28.33 -3.95 4.96
N GLY A 14 28.47 -3.90 6.28
CA GLY A 14 27.80 -4.83 7.19
C GLY A 14 28.12 -4.53 8.64
N TYR A 15 27.79 -5.49 9.52
CA TYR A 15 27.95 -5.38 10.97
C TYR A 15 28.86 -6.47 11.53
N THR A 16 29.31 -6.27 12.77
CA THR A 16 29.85 -7.32 13.64
C THR A 16 29.74 -6.88 15.10
N ASP A 17 29.60 -7.88 15.96
CA ASP A 17 29.79 -7.85 17.42
C ASP A 17 31.14 -7.29 17.92
N THR A 18 32.13 -7.06 17.05
CA THR A 18 33.50 -6.69 17.44
C THR A 18 33.90 -5.28 16.99
N PHE A 19 34.38 -4.47 17.93
CA PHE A 19 34.88 -3.11 17.68
C PHE A 19 36.38 -3.10 17.34
N ASN A 20 36.81 -2.13 16.52
CA ASN A 20 38.20 -1.91 16.10
C ASN A 20 38.86 -3.17 15.51
N THR A 21 38.06 -3.99 14.82
CA THR A 21 38.50 -5.26 14.23
C THR A 21 38.76 -5.06 12.73
N PRO A 22 39.90 -5.55 12.20
CA PRO A 22 40.19 -5.44 10.77
C PRO A 22 39.30 -6.38 9.96
N ILE A 23 38.61 -5.83 8.98
CA ILE A 23 37.85 -6.57 7.97
C ILE A 23 38.63 -6.53 6.66
N THR A 24 38.83 -7.69 6.05
CA THR A 24 39.51 -7.83 4.76
C THR A 24 38.53 -8.35 3.71
N LEU A 25 38.35 -7.60 2.63
CA LEU A 25 37.49 -7.93 1.50
C LEU A 25 38.35 -8.22 0.26
N THR A 26 38.09 -9.34 -0.41
CA THR A 26 38.82 -9.75 -1.62
C THR A 26 37.86 -9.95 -2.79
N MET A 27 38.19 -9.34 -3.94
CA MET A 27 37.47 -9.49 -5.22
C MET A 27 38.49 -9.39 -6.36
N ASN A 28 38.46 -10.32 -7.33
CA ASN A 28 39.38 -10.36 -8.48
C ASN A 28 40.87 -10.25 -8.11
N ASN A 29 41.30 -10.98 -7.07
CA ASN A 29 42.65 -10.91 -6.48
C ASN A 29 43.05 -9.54 -5.91
N LYS A 30 42.20 -8.51 -5.99
CA LYS A 30 42.39 -7.25 -5.28
C LYS A 30 41.86 -7.37 -3.86
N VAL A 31 42.68 -6.92 -2.91
CA VAL A 31 42.39 -6.93 -1.48
C VAL A 31 42.10 -5.50 -1.02
N TYR A 32 41.08 -5.35 -0.20
CA TYR A 32 40.64 -4.12 0.44
C TYR A 32 40.62 -4.34 1.95
N HIS A 33 41.02 -3.34 2.73
CA HIS A 33 41.00 -3.40 4.19
C HIS A 33 40.15 -2.25 4.74
N THR A 34 39.41 -2.53 5.81
CA THR A 34 38.67 -1.54 6.59
C THR A 34 38.67 -1.92 8.07
N MET A 35 38.30 -1.00 8.95
CA MET A 35 38.18 -1.23 10.39
C MET A 35 36.72 -1.05 10.81
N THR A 36 36.28 -1.82 11.80
CA THR A 36 34.92 -1.66 12.37
C THR A 36 34.86 -0.40 13.24
N SER A 37 33.83 0.42 13.03
CA SER A 37 33.54 1.63 13.81
C SER A 37 32.28 1.45 14.66
N ILE A 38 32.25 2.11 15.82
CA ILE A 38 31.05 2.19 16.66
C ILE A 38 29.92 2.82 15.83
N SER A 39 28.77 2.15 15.78
CA SER A 39 27.55 2.75 15.25
C SER A 39 27.07 3.86 16.19
N SER A 40 26.71 5.02 15.64
CA SER A 40 26.01 6.08 16.38
C SER A 40 24.50 5.80 16.54
N VAL A 41 24.04 4.63 16.07
CA VAL A 41 22.64 4.17 16.10
C VAL A 41 22.57 2.94 16.99
N ASP A 42 21.48 2.82 17.74
CA ASP A 42 21.23 1.87 18.84
C ASP A 42 21.09 0.40 18.35
N LEU A 43 22.19 -0.16 17.84
CA LEU A 43 22.28 -1.49 17.22
C LEU A 43 22.71 -2.58 18.22
N GLY A 44 22.37 -2.45 19.51
CA GLY A 44 22.63 -3.51 20.51
C GLY A 44 24.09 -3.97 20.56
N ASN A 45 25.03 -3.04 20.77
CA ASN A 45 26.49 -3.24 20.78
C ASN A 45 27.16 -3.63 19.44
N ALA A 46 26.44 -3.67 18.31
CA ALA A 46 27.06 -3.94 17.02
C ALA A 46 27.87 -2.75 16.46
N SER A 47 29.03 -3.06 15.86
CA SER A 47 29.87 -2.13 15.09
C SER A 47 29.62 -2.27 13.58
N ILE A 48 29.71 -1.17 12.84
CA ILE A 48 29.54 -1.12 11.38
C ILE A 48 30.91 -1.15 10.70
N TRP A 49 30.99 -1.77 9.52
CA TRP A 49 32.13 -1.63 8.60
C TRP A 49 31.65 -1.34 7.18
N SER A 50 32.49 -0.70 6.37
CA SER A 50 32.22 -0.52 4.93
C SER A 50 33.51 -0.45 4.11
N VAL A 51 33.40 -0.85 2.84
CA VAL A 51 34.45 -0.83 1.83
C VAL A 51 33.85 -0.22 0.56
N THR A 52 34.50 0.82 0.03
CA THR A 52 34.21 1.34 -1.31
C THR A 52 35.12 0.62 -2.31
N LEU A 53 34.54 -0.05 -3.31
CA LEU A 53 35.28 -0.80 -4.32
C LEU A 53 35.84 0.12 -5.41
N ASP A 54 36.77 -0.37 -6.23
CA ASP A 54 37.08 0.31 -7.50
C ASP A 54 35.84 0.33 -8.41
N ALA A 55 35.73 1.34 -9.26
CA ALA A 55 34.65 1.42 -10.25
C ALA A 55 34.75 0.26 -11.26
N GLN A 56 33.81 -0.70 -11.19
CA GLN A 56 33.84 -1.89 -12.05
C GLN A 56 33.14 -1.66 -13.38
N THR A 57 33.86 -1.84 -14.48
CA THR A 57 33.34 -1.81 -15.86
C THR A 57 32.88 -3.18 -16.35
N GLU A 58 33.51 -4.25 -15.85
CA GLU A 58 33.14 -5.64 -16.10
C GLU A 58 31.84 -6.02 -15.38
N GLU A 59 31.05 -6.90 -15.99
CA GLU A 59 29.68 -7.19 -15.53
C GLU A 59 29.58 -8.34 -14.52
N GLY A 60 30.64 -9.13 -14.35
CA GLY A 60 30.63 -10.36 -13.54
C GLY A 60 30.04 -11.58 -14.27
N PRO A 61 29.64 -12.64 -13.54
CA PRO A 61 29.52 -12.70 -12.08
C PRO A 61 30.88 -12.77 -11.38
N PHE A 62 30.97 -12.08 -10.24
CA PHE A 62 32.10 -12.13 -9.32
C PHE A 62 31.73 -12.87 -8.03
N GLN A 63 32.77 -13.37 -7.37
CA GLN A 63 32.72 -13.76 -5.98
C GLN A 63 33.46 -12.70 -5.15
N ILE A 64 32.87 -12.33 -4.02
CA ILE A 64 33.47 -11.38 -3.07
C ILE A 64 33.58 -12.10 -1.73
N GLN A 65 34.80 -12.26 -1.22
CA GLN A 65 35.07 -12.89 0.06
C GLN A 65 35.36 -11.81 1.11
N ILE A 66 34.67 -11.86 2.24
CA ILE A 66 34.90 -10.98 3.39
C ILE A 66 35.40 -11.84 4.53
N THR A 67 36.49 -11.44 5.17
CA THR A 67 37.13 -12.16 6.27
C THR A 67 37.32 -11.28 7.50
N LYS A 68 37.11 -11.85 8.69
CA LYS A 68 37.30 -11.25 10.01
C LYS A 68 38.13 -12.20 10.88
N PRO A 69 39.19 -11.74 11.57
CA PRO A 69 39.90 -12.59 12.53
C PRO A 69 39.05 -12.81 13.79
N VAL A 70 39.13 -14.01 14.35
CA VAL A 70 38.41 -14.43 15.56
C VAL A 70 39.42 -14.71 16.69
N ALA A 71 39.01 -14.57 17.95
CA ALA A 71 39.91 -14.66 19.12
C ALA A 71 40.70 -15.99 19.28
N ASN A 72 40.25 -17.06 18.62
CA ASN A 72 40.94 -18.36 18.56
C ASN A 72 42.05 -18.43 17.48
N GLY A 73 42.31 -17.34 16.75
CA GLY A 73 43.28 -17.28 15.66
C GLY A 73 42.78 -17.78 14.29
N SER A 74 41.51 -18.20 14.17
CA SER A 74 40.91 -18.54 12.87
C SER A 74 40.30 -17.32 12.17
N LEU A 75 40.00 -17.45 10.88
CA LEU A 75 39.28 -16.45 10.11
C LEU A 75 37.81 -16.86 9.92
N GLU A 76 36.89 -16.03 10.38
CA GLU A 76 35.48 -16.08 9.98
C GLU A 76 35.38 -15.54 8.55
N THR A 77 34.68 -16.26 7.65
CA THR A 77 34.62 -15.93 6.22
C THR A 77 33.17 -15.94 5.72
N ILE A 78 32.77 -14.86 5.05
CA ILE A 78 31.49 -14.72 4.34
C ILE A 78 31.80 -14.58 2.85
N ALA A 79 31.11 -15.35 2.00
CA ALA A 79 31.25 -15.28 0.54
C ALA A 79 29.94 -14.80 -0.11
N LEU A 80 30.00 -13.66 -0.80
CA LEU A 80 28.95 -13.21 -1.70
C LEU A 80 29.22 -13.81 -3.08
N ASN A 81 28.32 -14.68 -3.53
CA ASN A 81 28.39 -15.35 -4.83
C ASN A 81 27.43 -14.69 -5.83
N ASP A 82 27.70 -14.86 -7.13
CA ASP A 82 26.87 -14.33 -8.21
C ASP A 82 26.59 -12.82 -8.07
N VAL A 83 27.66 -12.04 -7.89
CA VAL A 83 27.61 -10.57 -7.84
C VAL A 83 27.85 -10.03 -9.24
N LEU A 84 26.81 -9.43 -9.84
CA LEU A 84 26.93 -8.70 -11.11
C LEU A 84 27.15 -7.21 -10.84
N PHE A 85 27.82 -6.51 -11.77
CA PHE A 85 27.87 -5.05 -11.78
C PHE A 85 26.99 -4.51 -12.92
N GLY A 86 26.04 -3.65 -12.57
CA GLY A 86 24.95 -3.21 -13.42
C GLY A 86 24.36 -1.89 -12.98
N ASP A 87 23.19 -1.55 -13.49
CA ASP A 87 22.45 -0.37 -13.05
C ASP A 87 21.37 -0.78 -12.02
N VAL A 88 21.41 -0.19 -10.83
CA VAL A 88 20.53 -0.54 -9.69
C VAL A 88 19.42 0.49 -9.54
N TRP A 89 18.16 0.03 -9.47
CA TRP A 89 16.97 0.87 -9.40
C TRP A 89 16.10 0.53 -8.21
N ILE A 90 15.70 1.56 -7.45
CA ILE A 90 14.67 1.48 -6.41
C ILE A 90 13.30 1.68 -7.06
N CYS A 91 12.36 0.77 -6.86
CA CYS A 91 10.98 0.87 -7.34
C CYS A 91 10.03 1.01 -6.15
N SER A 92 9.42 2.18 -5.97
CA SER A 92 8.67 2.53 -4.76
C SER A 92 7.31 3.19 -5.05
N GLY A 93 6.49 3.34 -4.00
CA GLY A 93 5.16 3.94 -4.06
C GLY A 93 4.09 3.06 -3.41
N GLN A 94 2.87 3.11 -3.95
CA GLN A 94 1.71 2.40 -3.39
C GLN A 94 1.25 1.20 -4.25
N SER A 95 -0.03 0.84 -4.18
CA SER A 95 -0.63 -0.37 -4.72
C SER A 95 -0.43 -0.55 -6.23
N ASN A 96 -0.32 0.54 -7.00
CA ASN A 96 -0.01 0.45 -8.43
C ASN A 96 1.47 0.18 -8.74
N MET A 97 2.41 0.51 -7.83
CA MET A 97 3.77 -0.04 -7.84
C MET A 97 3.76 -1.50 -7.36
N GLN A 98 3.04 -1.78 -6.26
CA GLN A 98 2.94 -3.10 -5.64
C GLN A 98 2.32 -4.17 -6.55
N PHE A 99 1.56 -3.74 -7.56
CA PHE A 99 0.80 -4.58 -8.47
C PHE A 99 1.67 -5.67 -9.11
N ALA A 100 1.40 -6.92 -8.77
CA ALA A 100 2.27 -8.05 -9.11
C ALA A 100 2.16 -8.48 -10.58
N VAL A 101 3.25 -9.03 -11.14
CA VAL A 101 3.29 -9.53 -12.54
C VAL A 101 2.24 -10.61 -12.80
N ASN A 102 1.89 -11.45 -11.82
CA ASN A 102 0.86 -12.47 -12.00
C ASN A 102 -0.58 -11.93 -12.09
N ARG A 103 -0.81 -10.62 -11.92
CA ARG A 103 -2.14 -9.97 -11.99
C ARG A 103 -2.34 -9.05 -13.19
N MET A 104 -1.30 -8.79 -13.99
CA MET A 104 -1.39 -7.90 -15.17
C MET A 104 -1.87 -8.65 -16.42
N PHE A 105 -2.34 -7.92 -17.43
CA PHE A 105 -2.59 -8.51 -18.74
C PHE A 105 -1.28 -9.08 -19.33
N ASN A 106 -1.39 -10.20 -20.04
CA ASN A 106 -0.26 -10.95 -20.61
C ASN A 106 0.77 -11.47 -19.58
N ALA A 107 0.40 -11.60 -18.30
CA ALA A 107 1.23 -12.14 -17.22
C ALA A 107 1.97 -13.43 -17.60
N SER A 108 1.27 -14.41 -18.18
CA SER A 108 1.82 -15.73 -18.53
C SER A 108 3.03 -15.62 -19.48
N ILE A 109 2.96 -14.72 -20.46
CA ILE A 109 4.02 -14.48 -21.46
C ILE A 109 5.26 -13.88 -20.79
N GLU A 110 5.07 -12.92 -19.88
CA GLU A 110 6.20 -12.31 -19.14
C GLU A 110 6.82 -13.28 -18.13
N ILE A 111 6.01 -14.14 -17.49
CA ILE A 111 6.47 -15.19 -16.56
C ILE A 111 7.27 -16.27 -17.31
N GLU A 112 6.76 -16.77 -18.44
CA GLU A 112 7.43 -17.78 -19.26
C GLU A 112 8.78 -17.27 -19.80
N ASN A 113 8.79 -16.04 -20.33
CA ASN A 113 10.00 -15.43 -20.89
C ASN A 113 10.99 -14.94 -19.83
N ALA A 114 10.62 -14.85 -18.54
CA ALA A 114 11.46 -14.31 -17.47
C ALA A 114 12.87 -14.92 -17.40
N SER A 115 12.99 -16.23 -17.62
CA SER A 115 14.26 -16.97 -17.60
C SER A 115 15.23 -16.58 -18.72
N GLN A 116 14.79 -15.84 -19.75
CA GLN A 116 15.64 -15.32 -20.83
C GLN A 116 16.46 -14.09 -20.40
N TYR A 117 16.18 -13.52 -19.23
CA TYR A 117 16.81 -12.30 -18.71
C TYR A 117 17.66 -12.55 -17.45
N PRO A 118 18.59 -13.54 -17.43
CA PRO A 118 19.27 -13.94 -16.21
C PRO A 118 20.08 -12.81 -15.56
N LYS A 119 20.55 -11.82 -16.33
CA LYS A 119 21.26 -10.64 -15.80
C LYS A 119 20.36 -9.59 -15.12
N VAL A 120 19.03 -9.72 -15.20
CA VAL A 120 18.10 -8.96 -14.37
C VAL A 120 17.95 -9.70 -13.04
N ARG A 121 18.18 -9.01 -11.93
CA ARG A 121 18.01 -9.58 -10.58
C ARG A 121 16.92 -8.82 -9.82
N LEU A 122 16.08 -9.58 -9.12
CA LEU A 122 14.91 -9.09 -8.40
C LEU A 122 15.13 -9.14 -6.89
N PHE A 123 14.69 -8.12 -6.18
CA PHE A 123 14.60 -8.04 -4.73
C PHE A 123 13.29 -7.37 -4.33
N THR A 124 12.66 -7.81 -3.24
CA THR A 124 11.48 -7.14 -2.66
C THR A 124 11.63 -7.06 -1.15
N ALA A 125 11.64 -5.84 -0.61
CA ALA A 125 11.56 -5.61 0.83
C ALA A 125 10.20 -6.08 1.35
N ALA A 126 10.16 -6.62 2.57
CA ALA A 126 8.87 -6.90 3.19
C ALA A 126 8.18 -5.60 3.61
N ILE A 127 6.86 -5.70 3.75
CA ILE A 127 5.98 -4.64 4.25
C ILE A 127 6.28 -4.43 5.74
N ALA A 128 6.84 -3.28 6.12
CA ALA A 128 7.24 -3.00 7.49
C ALA A 128 7.17 -1.49 7.81
N GLN A 129 7.02 -1.16 9.10
CA GLN A 129 6.95 0.21 9.62
C GLN A 129 7.94 0.39 10.76
N ALA A 130 8.57 1.57 10.87
CA ALA A 130 9.44 1.89 12.01
C ALA A 130 9.32 3.36 12.41
N SER A 131 9.21 3.63 13.71
CA SER A 131 9.16 4.98 14.25
C SER A 131 10.49 5.74 14.17
N VAL A 132 11.60 5.04 13.90
CA VAL A 132 12.95 5.61 13.71
C VAL A 132 13.63 4.95 12.50
N PRO A 133 14.53 5.64 11.78
CA PRO A 133 15.23 5.08 10.62
C PRO A 133 15.98 3.78 10.96
N GLN A 134 15.71 2.72 10.20
CA GLN A 134 16.37 1.42 10.38
C GLN A 134 17.63 1.34 9.52
N GLU A 135 18.67 0.70 10.03
CA GLU A 135 19.90 0.43 9.26
C GLU A 135 19.75 -0.85 8.41
N GLU A 136 19.05 -1.88 8.90
CA GLU A 136 18.71 -3.10 8.17
C GLU A 136 17.20 -3.21 7.89
N LEU A 137 16.82 -4.01 6.89
CA LEU A 137 15.42 -4.35 6.63
C LEU A 137 14.85 -5.26 7.73
N LEU A 138 13.71 -4.88 8.29
CA LEU A 138 13.03 -5.67 9.32
C LEU A 138 12.55 -7.04 8.81
N ALA A 139 12.28 -7.18 7.51
CA ALA A 139 12.05 -8.46 6.83
C ALA A 139 12.24 -8.33 5.31
N ILE A 140 12.36 -9.47 4.62
CA ILE A 140 12.56 -9.56 3.16
C ILE A 140 11.44 -10.43 2.56
N GLY A 141 10.72 -9.91 1.57
CA GLY A 141 9.68 -10.66 0.84
C GLY A 141 10.26 -11.54 -0.27
N LEU A 142 11.15 -10.97 -1.09
CA LEU A 142 11.91 -11.71 -2.11
C LEU A 142 13.39 -11.38 -1.99
N LYS A 143 14.20 -12.39 -1.61
CA LYS A 143 15.66 -12.29 -1.61
C LYS A 143 16.19 -12.10 -3.04
N TRP A 144 17.39 -11.51 -3.16
CA TRP A 144 18.07 -11.30 -4.45
C TRP A 144 18.07 -12.56 -5.31
N SER A 145 17.25 -12.56 -6.37
CA SER A 145 17.00 -13.72 -7.22
C SER A 145 17.28 -13.41 -8.70
N PRO A 146 17.72 -14.40 -9.51
CA PRO A 146 17.61 -14.32 -10.98
C PRO A 146 16.17 -14.03 -11.41
N ALA A 147 15.98 -13.29 -12.49
CA ALA A 147 14.72 -13.36 -13.24
C ALA A 147 14.49 -14.81 -13.73
N SER A 148 13.35 -15.37 -13.34
CA SER A 148 12.89 -16.72 -13.64
C SER A 148 11.36 -16.75 -13.51
N ALA A 149 10.71 -17.76 -14.09
CA ALA A 149 9.26 -17.94 -13.95
C ALA A 149 8.83 -17.91 -12.47
N THR A 150 9.55 -18.61 -11.59
CA THR A 150 9.27 -18.65 -10.14
C THR A 150 9.39 -17.29 -9.46
N SER A 151 10.47 -16.54 -9.72
CA SER A 151 10.69 -15.23 -9.06
C SER A 151 9.70 -14.18 -9.57
N VAL A 152 9.38 -14.18 -10.87
CA VAL A 152 8.45 -13.23 -11.50
C VAL A 152 7.00 -13.54 -11.13
N ALA A 153 6.61 -14.82 -11.06
CA ALA A 153 5.26 -15.23 -10.66
C ALA A 153 5.00 -15.19 -9.13
N SER A 154 6.03 -14.91 -8.31
CA SER A 154 6.01 -15.02 -6.84
C SER A 154 4.95 -14.19 -6.08
N GLY A 155 4.22 -13.30 -6.75
CA GLY A 155 3.31 -12.34 -6.11
C GLY A 155 4.00 -11.14 -5.46
N TYR A 156 5.32 -11.22 -5.21
CA TYR A 156 6.11 -10.11 -4.65
C TYR A 156 6.73 -9.19 -5.72
N THR A 157 6.91 -9.69 -6.94
CA THR A 157 7.53 -8.94 -8.04
C THR A 157 6.55 -7.94 -8.65
N SER A 158 6.84 -6.65 -8.48
CA SER A 158 6.13 -5.53 -9.12
C SER A 158 6.19 -5.64 -10.64
N ALA A 159 5.02 -5.54 -11.28
CA ALA A 159 4.88 -5.51 -12.74
C ALA A 159 5.59 -4.30 -13.36
N VAL A 160 5.39 -3.10 -12.81
CA VAL A 160 5.99 -1.87 -13.33
C VAL A 160 7.51 -1.89 -13.19
N CYS A 161 8.02 -2.37 -12.05
CA CYS A 161 9.45 -2.50 -11.80
C CYS A 161 10.09 -3.53 -12.75
N TRP A 162 9.48 -4.73 -12.87
CA TRP A 162 9.94 -5.79 -13.77
C TRP A 162 10.04 -5.30 -15.22
N LEU A 163 8.94 -4.75 -15.76
CA LEU A 163 8.87 -4.33 -17.15
C LEU A 163 9.85 -3.20 -17.45
N TYR A 164 9.97 -2.21 -16.56
CA TYR A 164 10.98 -1.16 -16.69
C TYR A 164 12.39 -1.76 -16.77
N GLY A 165 12.78 -2.61 -15.81
CA GLY A 165 14.12 -3.20 -15.80
C GLY A 165 14.40 -4.14 -16.97
N ARG A 166 13.41 -4.93 -17.40
CA ARG A 166 13.52 -5.81 -18.58
C ARG A 166 13.77 -5.00 -19.86
N MET A 167 12.96 -3.98 -20.10
CA MET A 167 13.05 -3.16 -21.32
C MET A 167 14.32 -2.29 -21.33
N ILE A 168 14.76 -1.77 -20.17
CA ILE A 168 16.05 -1.10 -20.03
C ILE A 168 17.21 -2.08 -20.26
N HIS A 169 17.17 -3.29 -19.68
CA HIS A 169 18.17 -4.34 -19.89
C HIS A 169 18.37 -4.66 -21.38
N GLU A 170 17.27 -4.88 -22.10
CA GLU A 170 17.28 -5.12 -23.56
C GLU A 170 17.90 -3.95 -24.31
N SER A 171 17.41 -2.74 -24.05
CA SER A 171 17.82 -1.51 -24.76
C SER A 171 19.27 -1.11 -24.53
N LEU A 172 19.85 -1.50 -23.38
CA LEU A 172 21.25 -1.29 -23.03
C LEU A 172 22.17 -2.47 -23.43
N GLY A 173 21.74 -3.32 -24.36
CA GLY A 173 22.57 -4.41 -24.90
C GLY A 173 22.75 -5.59 -23.94
N LYS A 174 21.71 -5.91 -23.16
CA LYS A 174 21.70 -6.96 -22.12
C LYS A 174 22.59 -6.67 -20.90
N ARG A 175 22.76 -5.39 -20.55
CA ARG A 175 23.43 -4.93 -19.32
C ARG A 175 22.73 -5.47 -18.05
N PRO A 176 23.43 -5.90 -16.98
CA PRO A 176 22.78 -6.27 -15.73
C PRO A 176 21.97 -5.15 -15.09
N ILE A 177 20.78 -5.48 -14.57
CA ILE A 177 19.89 -4.55 -13.89
C ILE A 177 19.49 -5.13 -12.53
N GLY A 178 19.68 -4.36 -11.46
CA GLY A 178 19.21 -4.69 -10.13
C GLY A 178 17.90 -3.97 -9.84
N LEU A 179 16.84 -4.71 -9.53
CA LEU A 179 15.53 -4.16 -9.21
C LEU A 179 15.18 -4.38 -7.74
N ILE A 180 15.02 -3.29 -6.98
CA ILE A 180 14.70 -3.31 -5.55
C ILE A 180 13.30 -2.75 -5.36
N HIS A 181 12.34 -3.61 -5.05
CA HIS A 181 10.94 -3.25 -4.88
C HIS A 181 10.60 -2.92 -3.42
N THR A 182 10.03 -1.72 -3.19
CA THR A 182 9.74 -1.12 -1.86
C THR A 182 8.40 -0.37 -1.90
N SER A 183 7.26 -1.08 -1.84
CA SER A 183 5.94 -0.44 -1.95
C SER A 183 4.89 -0.99 -0.97
N TRP A 184 3.84 -0.19 -0.73
CA TRP A 184 2.71 -0.57 0.13
C TRP A 184 1.42 0.16 -0.29
N GLY A 185 0.39 -0.60 -0.68
CA GLY A 185 -0.95 -0.10 -1.03
C GLY A 185 -1.62 0.80 0.01
N GLY A 186 -2.37 1.80 -0.48
CA GLY A 186 -3.14 2.72 0.37
C GLY A 186 -2.31 3.76 1.13
N THR A 187 -1.04 3.96 0.76
CA THR A 187 -0.13 4.86 1.47
C THR A 187 -0.04 6.24 0.84
N ASN A 188 0.04 7.27 1.69
CA ASN A 188 0.30 8.65 1.30
C ASN A 188 1.80 8.87 1.10
N ILE A 189 2.16 9.87 0.27
CA ILE A 189 3.56 10.24 0.00
C ILE A 189 4.32 10.63 1.28
N GLU A 190 3.58 11.16 2.25
CA GLU A 190 4.13 11.54 3.54
C GLU A 190 4.94 10.40 4.15
N TYR A 191 4.37 9.19 4.24
CA TYR A 191 5.00 8.02 4.87
C TYR A 191 6.36 7.63 4.27
N TRP A 192 6.63 8.04 3.03
CA TRP A 192 7.85 7.79 2.25
C TRP A 192 8.83 8.97 2.25
N SER A 193 8.42 10.09 2.83
CA SER A 193 9.19 11.33 2.91
C SER A 193 10.02 11.38 4.20
N PRO A 194 11.29 11.85 4.15
CA PRO A 194 12.06 12.17 5.36
C PRO A 194 11.40 13.28 6.19
N PRO A 195 11.64 13.35 7.51
CA PRO A 195 11.05 14.38 8.39
C PRO A 195 11.31 15.82 7.90
N GLU A 196 12.49 16.06 7.33
CA GLU A 196 12.93 17.35 6.81
C GLU A 196 12.09 17.77 5.59
N ALA A 197 11.81 16.85 4.66
CA ALA A 197 10.97 17.10 3.50
C ALA A 197 9.54 17.52 3.88
N LEU A 198 8.98 16.90 4.92
CA LEU A 198 7.66 17.24 5.44
C LEU A 198 7.65 18.59 6.16
N LYS A 199 8.70 18.88 6.93
CA LYS A 199 8.88 20.15 7.62
C LYS A 199 8.95 21.32 6.64
N ASP A 200 9.73 21.19 5.56
CA ASP A 200 9.87 22.22 4.51
C ASP A 200 8.53 22.54 3.83
N CYS A 201 7.66 21.55 3.66
CA CYS A 201 6.31 21.73 3.10
C CYS A 201 5.23 22.11 4.14
N GLY A 202 5.64 22.46 5.37
CA GLY A 202 4.73 22.82 6.45
C GLY A 202 3.77 21.68 6.83
N ILE A 203 4.18 20.42 6.68
CA ILE A 203 3.45 19.22 7.12
C ILE A 203 3.99 18.82 8.50
N THR A 204 3.58 19.59 9.51
CA THR A 204 3.99 19.40 10.92
C THR A 204 2.95 18.67 11.77
N THR A 205 1.86 18.20 11.16
CA THR A 205 0.69 17.70 11.90
C THR A 205 0.86 16.30 12.49
N THR A 206 1.11 16.29 13.79
CA THR A 206 0.71 15.27 14.78
C THR A 206 -0.83 15.19 14.92
N LYS A 207 -1.56 15.05 13.82
CA LYS A 207 -3.02 14.84 13.89
C LYS A 207 -3.29 13.39 14.28
N ARG A 208 -3.76 13.17 15.53
CA ARG A 208 -4.36 11.91 16.00
C ARG A 208 -5.31 11.37 14.91
N ILE A 209 -4.89 10.32 14.19
CA ILE A 209 -5.86 9.37 13.65
C ILE A 209 -6.39 8.67 14.89
N ALA A 210 -7.56 9.10 15.36
CA ALA A 210 -8.26 8.37 16.41
C ALA A 210 -8.50 6.94 15.88
N PRO A 211 -8.04 5.88 16.57
CA PRO A 211 -8.39 4.53 16.16
C PRO A 211 -9.91 4.41 16.13
N LYS A 212 -10.45 3.70 15.13
CA LYS A 212 -11.88 3.39 15.07
C LYS A 212 -12.24 2.52 16.29
N LYS A 213 -12.69 3.16 17.37
CA LYS A 213 -13.26 2.60 18.60
C LYS A 213 -12.65 1.26 19.07
N THR A 214 -11.49 1.31 19.71
CA THR A 214 -11.08 0.28 20.69
C THR A 214 -10.59 0.93 21.98
N GLN A 215 -11.47 0.82 22.99
CA GLN A 215 -11.29 0.97 24.45
C GLN A 215 -10.51 2.16 25.05
N LYS A 216 -11.01 2.62 26.20
CA LYS A 216 -10.44 3.72 26.99
C LYS A 216 -9.18 3.27 27.71
N SER A 217 -8.08 4.00 27.54
CA SER A 217 -7.06 4.15 28.56
C SER A 217 -6.56 5.60 28.57
N ASP A 218 -6.89 6.32 29.65
CA ASP A 218 -6.53 7.73 29.82
C ASP A 218 -5.07 7.87 30.32
N ASN A 219 -4.12 7.46 29.48
CA ASN A 219 -2.70 7.77 29.66
C ASN A 219 -2.19 8.52 28.41
N GLU A 220 -1.98 9.83 28.55
CA GLU A 220 -1.48 10.68 27.47
C GLU A 220 0.00 10.44 27.18
N ILE A 221 0.28 9.41 26.39
CA ILE A 221 1.55 9.28 25.69
C ILE A 221 1.55 10.32 24.55
N ASN A 222 2.57 11.17 24.50
CA ASN A 222 2.86 12.05 23.37
C ASN A 222 3.33 11.21 22.16
N ILE A 223 2.40 10.49 21.53
CA ILE A 223 2.67 9.75 20.30
C ILE A 223 2.81 10.77 19.18
N VAL A 224 4.05 11.11 18.86
CA VAL A 224 4.40 11.73 17.57
C VAL A 224 3.99 10.72 16.51
N LEU A 225 2.85 10.96 15.85
CA LEU A 225 2.45 10.22 14.65
C LEU A 225 3.46 10.55 13.56
N ASN A 226 4.51 9.75 13.53
CA ASN A 226 5.67 9.97 12.70
C ASN A 226 5.26 9.67 11.25
N ASN A 227 5.00 10.73 10.49
CA ASN A 227 4.57 10.65 9.11
C ASN A 227 5.64 10.05 8.18
N THR A 228 6.67 9.34 8.66
CA THR A 228 7.83 8.86 7.87
C THR A 228 8.09 7.34 8.04
N VAL A 229 7.13 6.61 8.63
CA VAL A 229 7.34 5.21 9.07
C VAL A 229 7.78 4.22 7.98
N LEU A 230 7.46 4.48 6.70
CA LEU A 230 7.84 3.62 5.58
C LEU A 230 9.19 4.01 4.99
N TYR A 231 9.49 5.30 4.95
CA TYR A 231 10.85 5.77 4.70
C TYR A 231 11.83 5.11 5.67
N ASN A 232 11.51 5.14 6.96
CA ASN A 232 12.36 4.58 8.01
C ASN A 232 12.64 3.07 7.87
N ALA A 233 11.63 2.27 7.53
CA ALA A 233 11.74 0.80 7.51
C ALA A 233 12.05 0.20 6.13
N MET A 234 11.61 0.85 5.04
CA MET A 234 11.63 0.28 3.69
C MET A 234 12.53 1.05 2.71
N ILE A 235 12.95 2.28 3.03
CA ILE A 235 13.84 3.09 2.17
C ILE A 235 15.21 3.28 2.80
N HIS A 236 15.27 3.77 4.04
CA HIS A 236 16.50 4.12 4.73
C HIS A 236 17.55 2.98 4.75
N PRO A 237 17.21 1.69 4.94
CA PRO A 237 18.18 0.60 4.85
C PRO A 237 18.95 0.52 3.50
N PHE A 238 18.36 0.96 2.40
CA PHE A 238 19.00 0.96 1.08
C PHE A 238 19.88 2.19 0.82
N THR A 239 19.85 3.22 1.67
CA THR A 239 20.56 4.48 1.42
C THR A 239 22.09 4.38 1.60
N ARG A 240 22.61 3.25 2.10
CA ARG A 240 24.04 2.86 2.05
C ARG A 240 24.44 2.12 0.77
N MET A 241 23.48 1.75 -0.08
CA MET A 241 23.72 1.12 -1.38
C MET A 241 23.78 2.18 -2.47
N VAL A 242 24.79 2.11 -3.34
CA VAL A 242 24.88 3.00 -4.51
C VAL A 242 23.86 2.55 -5.56
N ILE A 243 23.12 3.51 -6.11
CA ILE A 243 22.04 3.29 -7.08
C ILE A 243 22.23 4.12 -8.36
N LYS A 244 21.64 3.66 -9.46
CA LYS A 244 21.51 4.43 -10.72
C LYS A 244 20.34 5.40 -10.67
N GLY A 245 19.23 5.05 -10.00
CA GLY A 245 18.06 5.91 -9.91
C GLY A 245 16.87 5.28 -9.18
N ALA A 246 15.74 5.99 -9.21
CA ALA A 246 14.49 5.55 -8.59
C ALA A 246 13.30 5.63 -9.57
N ILE A 247 12.29 4.77 -9.35
CA ILE A 247 11.00 4.73 -10.02
C ILE A 247 9.90 4.84 -8.96
N TRP A 248 8.90 5.68 -9.22
CA TRP A 248 7.82 6.00 -8.28
C TRP A 248 6.42 5.83 -8.90
N TYR A 249 5.50 5.15 -8.21
CA TYR A 249 4.09 5.11 -8.61
C TYR A 249 3.19 5.25 -7.39
N GLN A 250 2.79 6.50 -7.13
CA GLN A 250 1.92 6.88 -6.03
C GLN A 250 1.24 8.23 -6.33
N GLY A 251 0.10 8.44 -5.69
CA GLY A 251 -0.60 9.72 -5.63
C GLY A 251 -2.08 9.57 -5.28
N GLU A 252 -2.65 8.38 -5.53
CA GLU A 252 -4.06 8.07 -5.41
C GLU A 252 -4.60 8.39 -4.00
N ASN A 253 -3.86 8.02 -2.94
CA ASN A 253 -4.32 8.29 -1.56
C ASN A 253 -4.18 9.77 -1.16
N ASN A 254 -3.36 10.56 -1.86
CA ASN A 254 -3.23 12.00 -1.64
C ASN A 254 -4.30 12.82 -2.39
N ALA A 255 -5.07 12.23 -3.30
CA ALA A 255 -6.19 12.92 -3.96
C ALA A 255 -7.17 13.55 -2.95
N ASN A 256 -7.32 12.94 -1.78
CA ASN A 256 -8.18 13.38 -0.67
C ASN A 256 -7.41 13.77 0.61
N PHE A 257 -6.06 13.82 0.59
CA PHE A 257 -5.25 14.09 1.78
C PHE A 257 -3.98 14.89 1.44
N ASN A 258 -3.84 16.09 2.01
CA ASN A 258 -2.75 17.03 1.75
C ASN A 258 -2.50 17.30 0.25
N ARG A 259 -3.51 17.12 -0.60
CA ARG A 259 -3.45 17.21 -2.06
C ARG A 259 -2.67 18.43 -2.57
N ASP A 260 -3.04 19.62 -2.10
CA ASP A 260 -2.45 20.89 -2.56
C ASP A 260 -1.00 21.08 -2.06
N LYS A 261 -0.52 20.23 -1.14
CA LYS A 261 0.88 20.14 -0.70
C LYS A 261 1.67 19.05 -1.42
N TYR A 262 1.03 18.23 -2.25
CA TYR A 262 1.68 17.17 -3.02
C TYR A 262 2.84 17.68 -3.91
N PRO A 263 2.76 18.81 -4.65
CA PRO A 263 3.86 19.22 -5.53
C PRO A 263 5.11 19.61 -4.72
N CYS A 264 4.92 20.25 -3.56
CA CYS A 264 6.00 20.50 -2.61
C CYS A 264 6.56 19.18 -2.05
N THR A 265 5.68 18.33 -1.49
CA THR A 265 6.10 17.11 -0.77
C THR A 265 6.82 16.14 -1.70
N PHE A 266 6.37 16.02 -2.95
CA PHE A 266 7.02 15.18 -3.95
C PHE A 266 8.38 15.73 -4.38
N SER A 267 8.48 17.03 -4.65
CA SER A 267 9.75 17.70 -4.94
C SER A 267 10.76 17.53 -3.79
N LYS A 268 10.33 17.81 -2.55
CA LYS A 268 11.16 17.65 -1.35
C LYS A 268 11.52 16.21 -1.03
N MET A 269 10.63 15.24 -1.28
CA MET A 269 10.97 13.82 -1.14
C MET A 269 12.10 13.45 -2.10
N ILE A 270 12.04 13.86 -3.38
CA ILE A 270 13.09 13.61 -4.37
C ILE A 270 14.41 14.29 -3.95
N GLU A 271 14.36 15.55 -3.51
CA GLU A 271 15.53 16.31 -3.02
C GLU A 271 16.22 15.61 -1.83
N TYR A 272 15.46 15.30 -0.78
CA TYR A 272 16.03 14.68 0.42
C TYR A 272 16.42 13.21 0.20
N TRP A 273 15.78 12.47 -0.70
CA TRP A 273 16.26 11.16 -1.14
C TRP A 273 17.63 11.31 -1.85
N ARG A 274 17.76 12.23 -2.80
CA ARG A 274 19.06 12.52 -3.45
C ARG A 274 20.16 12.88 -2.45
N ILE A 275 19.86 13.75 -1.49
CA ILE A 275 20.79 14.13 -0.41
C ILE A 275 21.19 12.90 0.42
N ILE A 276 20.24 12.13 0.96
CA ILE A 276 20.58 11.05 1.90
C ILE A 276 21.36 9.91 1.23
N TRP A 277 21.01 9.52 0.00
CA TRP A 277 21.78 8.52 -0.76
C TRP A 277 23.18 9.03 -1.09
N HIS A 278 23.32 10.28 -1.57
CA HIS A 278 24.64 10.86 -1.86
C HIS A 278 25.52 10.89 -0.60
N THR A 279 25.01 11.41 0.51
CA THR A 279 25.74 11.53 1.78
C THR A 279 26.12 10.16 2.35
N ARG A 280 25.19 9.20 2.43
CA ARG A 280 25.42 7.90 3.05
C ARG A 280 26.19 6.91 2.18
N THR A 281 26.42 7.25 0.91
CA THR A 281 27.31 6.52 -0.01
C THR A 281 28.64 7.23 -0.27
N ASN A 282 29.15 8.00 0.70
CA ASN A 282 30.45 8.70 0.58
C ASN A 282 30.56 9.55 -0.71
N SER A 283 29.49 10.27 -1.05
CA SER A 283 29.35 11.06 -2.29
C SER A 283 29.38 10.27 -3.60
N THR A 284 29.18 8.95 -3.56
CA THR A 284 29.32 8.09 -4.75
C THR A 284 28.03 7.93 -5.56
N THR A 285 26.86 7.90 -4.91
CA THR A 285 25.59 7.99 -5.64
C THR A 285 25.47 9.38 -6.26
N ASP A 286 25.02 9.46 -7.51
CA ASP A 286 24.85 10.71 -8.23
C ASP A 286 23.90 11.66 -7.46
N PRO A 287 24.32 12.88 -7.07
CA PRO A 287 23.48 13.81 -6.30
C PRO A 287 22.26 14.31 -7.07
N ILE A 288 22.20 14.11 -8.39
CA ILE A 288 21.04 14.40 -9.24
C ILE A 288 20.52 13.14 -9.93
N PHE A 289 20.62 11.97 -9.27
CA PHE A 289 20.24 10.69 -9.89
C PHE A 289 18.84 10.73 -10.53
N PRO A 290 18.65 10.05 -11.69
CA PRO A 290 17.39 10.06 -12.43
C PRO A 290 16.21 9.50 -11.62
N PHE A 291 15.11 10.25 -11.62
CA PHE A 291 13.89 9.90 -10.88
C PHE A 291 12.69 9.77 -11.84
N GLY A 292 12.26 8.53 -12.10
CA GLY A 292 11.11 8.23 -12.94
C GLY A 292 9.82 8.15 -12.12
N PHE A 293 8.69 8.57 -12.68
CA PHE A 293 7.38 8.33 -12.05
C PHE A 293 6.26 8.00 -13.04
N VAL A 294 5.16 7.47 -12.53
CA VAL A 294 3.95 7.21 -13.34
C VAL A 294 2.85 8.19 -12.95
N GLN A 295 2.42 9.00 -13.93
CA GLN A 295 1.26 9.86 -13.78
C GLN A 295 0.00 8.99 -13.66
N LEU A 296 -0.89 9.31 -12.71
CA LEU A 296 -2.05 8.46 -12.40
C LEU A 296 -2.94 8.16 -13.62
N SER A 297 -3.55 6.98 -13.61
CA SER A 297 -4.68 6.63 -14.50
C SER A 297 -5.90 7.48 -14.15
N THR A 298 -6.91 7.54 -15.03
CA THR A 298 -8.26 7.90 -14.59
C THR A 298 -8.79 6.86 -13.59
N ASN A 299 -9.68 7.30 -12.67
CA ASN A 299 -10.43 6.45 -11.73
C ASN A 299 -11.89 6.24 -12.18
N GLU A 300 -12.48 7.17 -12.94
CA GLU A 300 -13.89 7.14 -13.36
C GLU A 300 -14.09 7.10 -14.87
N ARG A 301 -15.27 6.63 -15.30
CA ARG A 301 -15.72 6.62 -16.72
C ARG A 301 -16.09 8.00 -17.24
N THR A 302 -16.46 8.94 -16.36
CA THR A 302 -17.04 10.22 -16.78
C THR A 302 -16.04 11.36 -16.62
N GLY A 303 -15.92 12.20 -17.65
CA GLY A 303 -15.15 13.46 -17.58
C GLY A 303 -15.88 14.58 -16.84
N LYS A 304 -16.72 14.27 -15.83
CA LYS A 304 -17.50 15.24 -15.05
C LYS A 304 -16.88 15.57 -13.68
N VAL A 305 -15.81 14.88 -13.30
CA VAL A 305 -15.18 15.04 -11.99
C VAL A 305 -14.06 16.06 -12.06
N ILE A 306 -14.40 17.27 -11.62
CA ILE A 306 -13.43 18.33 -11.35
C ILE A 306 -12.72 17.99 -10.04
N GLY A 307 -11.41 17.74 -10.13
CA GLY A 307 -10.53 17.55 -8.99
C GLY A 307 -10.22 16.10 -8.62
N GLY A 308 -9.66 15.89 -7.42
CA GLY A 308 -9.12 14.58 -7.01
C GLY A 308 -7.92 14.15 -7.86
N PHE A 309 -8.05 13.06 -8.63
CA PHE A 309 -6.98 12.50 -9.46
C PHE A 309 -6.46 13.48 -10.53
N PRO A 310 -7.31 14.19 -11.32
CA PRO A 310 -6.92 15.35 -12.13
C PRO A 310 -5.94 16.33 -11.48
N TRP A 311 -6.20 16.76 -10.23
CA TRP A 311 -5.30 17.66 -9.50
C TRP A 311 -3.98 16.98 -9.14
N ILE A 312 -4.00 15.72 -8.68
CA ILE A 312 -2.76 14.97 -8.42
C ILE A 312 -1.93 14.79 -9.70
N ARG A 313 -2.54 14.55 -10.86
CA ARG A 313 -1.82 14.44 -12.15
C ARG A 313 -1.09 15.74 -12.54
N TRP A 314 -1.65 16.90 -12.17
CA TRP A 314 -1.00 18.20 -12.32
C TRP A 314 0.14 18.36 -11.30
N HIS A 315 -0.11 18.11 -10.02
CA HIS A 315 0.89 18.18 -8.94
C HIS A 315 2.08 17.22 -9.13
N GLN A 316 1.86 16.03 -9.72
CA GLN A 316 2.91 15.08 -10.09
C GLN A 316 3.91 15.67 -11.12
N THR A 317 3.50 16.68 -11.89
CA THR A 317 4.37 17.42 -12.82
C THR A 317 4.90 18.74 -12.24
N PHE A 318 4.83 18.89 -10.91
CA PHE A 318 5.24 20.11 -10.18
C PHE A 318 4.51 21.37 -10.65
N ASP A 319 3.23 21.21 -11.01
CA ASP A 319 2.35 22.26 -11.53
C ASP A 319 2.82 22.93 -12.84
N ILE A 320 3.59 22.18 -13.66
CA ILE A 320 4.06 22.62 -14.99
C ILE A 320 3.31 21.91 -16.15
N GLY A 321 2.77 20.71 -15.92
CA GLY A 321 2.05 19.90 -16.91
C GLY A 321 2.91 18.92 -17.71
N TYR A 322 4.24 19.04 -17.67
CA TYR A 322 5.18 18.15 -18.35
C TYR A 322 6.49 17.96 -17.55
N VAL A 323 7.22 16.90 -17.85
CA VAL A 323 8.60 16.65 -17.34
C VAL A 323 9.50 16.05 -18.45
N PRO A 324 10.83 16.21 -18.37
CA PRO A 324 11.59 17.05 -17.43
C PRO A 324 11.23 18.54 -17.53
N ASN A 325 11.43 19.27 -16.43
CA ASN A 325 11.24 20.72 -16.32
C ASN A 325 12.23 21.32 -15.31
N ASP A 326 12.24 22.64 -15.17
CA ASP A 326 13.21 23.36 -14.34
C ASP A 326 12.92 23.31 -12.82
N VAL A 327 11.76 22.79 -12.39
CA VAL A 327 11.39 22.69 -10.97
C VAL A 327 12.12 21.53 -10.30
N VAL A 328 12.20 20.37 -10.96
CA VAL A 328 12.97 19.22 -10.49
C VAL A 328 13.75 18.61 -11.65
N SER A 329 15.07 18.74 -11.61
CA SER A 329 15.96 18.26 -12.67
C SER A 329 16.08 16.73 -12.71
N ASN A 330 16.41 16.20 -13.89
CA ASN A 330 16.62 14.77 -14.14
C ASN A 330 15.44 13.88 -13.68
N VAL A 331 14.22 14.32 -13.99
CA VAL A 331 12.98 13.56 -13.74
C VAL A 331 12.28 13.23 -15.05
N PHE A 332 11.57 12.10 -15.07
CA PHE A 332 10.88 11.63 -16.26
C PHE A 332 9.58 10.90 -15.90
N MET A 333 8.62 10.84 -16.82
CA MET A 333 7.33 10.20 -16.53
C MET A 333 6.85 9.21 -17.58
N ALA A 334 5.97 8.31 -17.14
CA ALA A 334 5.01 7.61 -17.98
C ALA A 334 3.60 8.16 -17.73
N VAL A 335 2.87 8.48 -18.79
CA VAL A 335 1.44 8.80 -18.70
C VAL A 335 0.65 7.49 -18.71
N ALA A 336 -0.20 7.26 -17.71
CA ALA A 336 -1.10 6.11 -17.64
C ALA A 336 -2.60 6.50 -17.77
N LEU A 337 -2.89 7.74 -18.15
CA LEU A 337 -4.22 8.36 -18.12
C LEU A 337 -5.29 7.56 -18.89
N ASP A 338 -4.90 7.05 -20.05
CA ASP A 338 -5.67 6.29 -21.04
C ASP A 338 -5.72 4.77 -20.77
N LEU A 339 -5.01 4.29 -19.75
CA LEU A 339 -4.86 2.85 -19.46
C LEU A 339 -5.92 2.30 -18.50
N ARG A 340 -6.96 3.08 -18.20
CA ARG A 340 -8.03 2.69 -17.28
C ARG A 340 -8.76 1.45 -17.76
N ASP A 341 -9.09 0.62 -16.79
CA ASP A 341 -9.58 -0.74 -16.94
C ASP A 341 -10.68 -0.90 -15.89
N ASP A 342 -11.93 -1.01 -16.32
CA ASP A 342 -13.08 -0.86 -15.43
C ASP A 342 -13.18 -1.96 -14.37
N GLU A 343 -12.83 -3.21 -14.71
CA GLU A 343 -12.75 -4.32 -13.75
C GLU A 343 -11.54 -4.14 -12.81
N GLY A 344 -10.44 -3.55 -13.31
CA GLY A 344 -9.29 -3.17 -12.49
C GLY A 344 -9.55 -1.95 -11.60
N GLY A 345 -10.61 -1.18 -11.86
CA GLY A 345 -10.97 0.04 -11.15
C GLY A 345 -9.84 1.08 -11.15
N ILE A 346 -9.26 1.34 -9.98
CA ILE A 346 -8.11 2.24 -9.79
C ILE A 346 -6.75 1.58 -10.07
N HIS A 347 -6.72 0.28 -10.38
CA HIS A 347 -5.52 -0.52 -10.59
C HIS A 347 -5.47 -1.10 -12.01
N PRO A 348 -5.09 -0.30 -13.02
CA PRO A 348 -5.14 -0.74 -14.41
C PRO A 348 -4.24 -1.95 -14.67
N ARG A 349 -4.80 -3.04 -15.22
CA ARG A 349 -4.06 -4.30 -15.49
C ARG A 349 -3.11 -4.20 -16.69
N ASN A 350 -3.27 -3.21 -17.58
CA ASN A 350 -2.29 -2.91 -18.62
C ASN A 350 -1.04 -2.22 -18.03
N LYS A 351 -0.15 -3.02 -17.42
CA LYS A 351 1.16 -2.55 -16.97
C LYS A 351 2.21 -2.53 -18.08
N LEU A 352 1.97 -3.21 -19.20
CA LEU A 352 2.89 -3.28 -20.34
C LEU A 352 3.13 -1.88 -20.93
N ASP A 353 2.06 -1.12 -21.19
CA ASP A 353 2.17 0.26 -21.68
C ASP A 353 2.82 1.20 -20.66
N VAL A 354 2.56 1.00 -19.36
CA VAL A 354 3.23 1.78 -18.30
C VAL A 354 4.75 1.55 -18.35
N GLY A 355 5.19 0.28 -18.36
CA GLY A 355 6.61 -0.08 -18.43
C GLY A 355 7.28 0.37 -19.73
N TYR A 356 6.57 0.27 -20.86
CA TYR A 356 7.07 0.72 -22.17
C TYR A 356 7.25 2.23 -22.23
N ARG A 357 6.26 3.02 -21.81
CA ARG A 357 6.35 4.48 -21.76
C ARG A 357 7.46 4.91 -20.79
N LEU A 358 7.52 4.28 -19.61
CA LEU A 358 8.50 4.61 -18.57
C LEU A 358 9.93 4.28 -18.99
N SER A 359 10.17 3.14 -19.64
CA SER A 359 11.50 2.75 -20.12
C SER A 359 11.99 3.66 -21.24
N ARG A 360 11.12 4.08 -22.18
CA ARG A 360 11.48 5.07 -23.22
C ARG A 360 11.86 6.42 -22.63
N SER A 361 11.07 6.92 -21.67
CA SER A 361 11.39 8.14 -20.93
C SER A 361 12.70 8.01 -20.14
N GLY A 362 12.94 6.84 -19.54
CA GLY A 362 14.20 6.51 -18.87
C GLY A 362 15.40 6.49 -19.83
N LEU A 363 15.29 5.89 -21.02
CA LEU A 363 16.38 5.88 -22.01
C LEU A 363 16.78 7.28 -22.44
N ALA A 364 15.80 8.15 -22.71
CA ALA A 364 16.07 9.53 -23.10
C ALA A 364 16.70 10.34 -21.95
N VAL A 365 16.12 10.30 -20.75
CA VAL A 365 16.52 11.17 -19.63
C VAL A 365 17.66 10.58 -18.77
N ALA A 366 17.55 9.32 -18.34
CA ALA A 366 18.51 8.67 -17.43
C ALA A 366 19.78 8.13 -18.13
N TYR A 367 19.70 7.88 -19.44
CA TYR A 367 20.78 7.32 -20.26
C TYR A 367 21.17 8.20 -21.46
N GLY A 368 20.50 9.33 -21.70
CA GLY A 368 20.87 10.29 -22.75
C GLY A 368 20.68 9.79 -24.19
N TYR A 369 19.87 8.75 -24.42
CA TYR A 369 19.63 8.22 -25.76
C TYR A 369 18.92 9.27 -26.62
N GLN A 370 19.56 9.62 -27.75
CA GLN A 370 19.01 10.54 -28.74
C GLN A 370 18.04 9.81 -29.68
N ASN A 371 17.18 10.57 -30.38
CA ASN A 371 16.22 10.06 -31.38
C ASN A 371 15.19 9.03 -30.87
N ILE A 372 14.84 9.07 -29.58
CA ILE A 372 13.72 8.29 -29.02
C ILE A 372 12.51 9.20 -28.81
N THR A 373 11.37 8.88 -29.42
CA THR A 373 10.08 9.50 -29.07
C THR A 373 9.64 8.98 -27.68
N TYR A 374 9.64 9.84 -26.66
CA TYR A 374 9.21 9.49 -25.30
C TYR A 374 8.17 10.45 -24.71
N GLN A 375 8.11 11.69 -25.21
CA GLN A 375 7.10 12.67 -24.84
C GLN A 375 5.97 12.71 -25.86
N GLY A 376 4.77 13.07 -25.39
CA GLY A 376 3.69 13.55 -26.26
C GLY A 376 3.88 15.01 -26.66
N PRO A 377 3.00 15.57 -27.50
CA PRO A 377 3.02 16.98 -27.86
C PRO A 377 2.79 17.86 -26.62
N ILE A 378 3.62 18.89 -26.44
CA ILE A 378 3.57 19.80 -25.29
C ILE A 378 2.83 21.07 -25.73
N ILE A 379 1.92 21.60 -24.91
CA ILE A 379 1.19 22.83 -25.26
C ILE A 379 2.16 24.02 -25.30
N ALA A 380 2.22 24.67 -26.46
CA ALA A 380 3.02 25.87 -26.72
C ALA A 380 2.24 27.16 -26.46
N ASN A 381 0.97 27.18 -26.85
CA ASN A 381 0.10 28.34 -26.74
C ASN A 381 -1.38 27.90 -26.71
N ILE A 382 -2.21 28.64 -25.98
CA ILE A 382 -3.67 28.49 -25.99
C ILE A 382 -4.24 29.87 -26.34
N SER A 383 -5.03 29.94 -27.42
CA SER A 383 -5.72 31.16 -27.81
C SER A 383 -7.23 30.91 -27.92
N ILE A 384 -8.01 31.80 -27.33
CA ILE A 384 -9.47 31.80 -27.39
C ILE A 384 -9.86 32.89 -28.38
N ALA A 385 -10.54 32.52 -29.47
CA ALA A 385 -11.06 33.52 -30.39
C ALA A 385 -12.34 34.13 -29.78
N LEU A 386 -12.30 35.44 -29.50
CA LEU A 386 -13.27 36.17 -28.67
C LEU A 386 -14.75 35.99 -29.09
N ASP A 387 -14.99 35.71 -30.38
CA ASP A 387 -16.32 35.54 -30.95
C ASP A 387 -16.68 34.08 -31.27
N SER A 388 -15.98 33.09 -30.70
CA SER A 388 -16.24 31.67 -30.99
C SER A 388 -16.09 30.75 -29.77
N SER A 389 -16.86 29.67 -29.76
CA SER A 389 -16.74 28.55 -28.81
C SER A 389 -15.49 27.66 -29.02
N LYS A 390 -14.49 28.13 -29.78
CA LYS A 390 -13.32 27.36 -30.18
C LYS A 390 -12.07 27.82 -29.43
N VAL A 391 -11.35 26.84 -28.86
CA VAL A 391 -10.05 27.03 -28.24
C VAL A 391 -8.98 26.50 -29.20
N ASN A 392 -8.09 27.38 -29.66
CA ASN A 392 -6.97 27.02 -30.53
C ASN A 392 -5.75 26.68 -29.68
N VAL A 393 -5.42 25.39 -29.59
CA VAL A 393 -4.24 24.89 -28.87
C VAL A 393 -3.12 24.63 -29.89
N THR A 394 -1.98 25.30 -29.70
CA THR A 394 -0.75 25.07 -30.48
C THR A 394 0.18 24.19 -29.67
N TYR A 395 0.86 23.22 -30.30
CA TYR A 395 1.77 22.30 -29.63
C TYR A 395 3.21 22.45 -30.14
N THR A 396 4.20 22.33 -29.25
CA THR A 396 5.61 22.04 -29.58
C THR A 396 5.85 20.54 -29.66
N ASN A 397 6.93 20.14 -30.33
CA ASN A 397 7.40 18.76 -30.46
C ASN A 397 6.38 17.74 -31.02
N ALA A 398 5.35 18.21 -31.74
CA ALA A 398 4.51 17.33 -32.53
C ALA A 398 5.31 16.78 -33.73
N THR A 399 5.72 15.51 -33.66
CA THR A 399 6.17 14.78 -34.86
C THR A 399 5.03 14.71 -35.87
N SER A 400 5.35 14.66 -37.17
CA SER A 400 4.39 14.71 -38.28
C SER A 400 3.37 13.56 -38.34
N SER A 401 3.50 12.57 -37.45
CA SER A 401 2.44 11.65 -37.04
C SER A 401 1.27 12.43 -36.42
N SER A 402 0.16 12.53 -37.16
CA SER A 402 -1.06 13.25 -36.77
C SER A 402 -1.49 13.04 -35.32
N VAL A 403 -1.75 14.15 -34.61
CA VAL A 403 -2.45 14.12 -33.31
C VAL A 403 -3.84 13.51 -33.53
N GLU A 404 -4.06 12.31 -32.99
CA GLU A 404 -5.30 11.57 -33.12
C GLU A 404 -6.27 11.95 -31.99
N LEU A 405 -7.44 12.48 -32.34
CA LEU A 405 -8.53 12.74 -31.39
C LEU A 405 -9.23 11.43 -31.02
N ARG A 406 -8.65 10.67 -30.08
CA ARG A 406 -9.19 9.36 -29.66
C ARG A 406 -10.54 9.40 -28.95
N ASN A 407 -10.88 10.54 -28.35
CA ASN A 407 -12.19 10.75 -27.76
C ASN A 407 -12.58 12.24 -27.87
N PRO A 408 -13.67 12.60 -28.57
CA PRO A 408 -14.17 13.98 -28.60
C PRO A 408 -14.80 14.42 -27.28
N ASN A 409 -15.19 13.46 -26.41
CA ASN A 409 -15.81 13.72 -25.11
C ASN A 409 -14.74 13.73 -24.01
N GLY A 410 -14.44 14.88 -23.41
CA GLY A 410 -13.49 14.97 -22.29
C GLY A 410 -12.63 16.24 -22.23
N PHE A 411 -12.79 17.18 -23.18
CA PHE A 411 -12.22 18.52 -23.05
C PHE A 411 -13.12 19.38 -22.17
N GLU A 412 -12.79 19.44 -20.89
CA GLU A 412 -13.50 20.30 -19.94
C GLU A 412 -12.93 21.72 -20.03
N ASN A 413 -13.70 22.62 -20.66
CA ASN A 413 -13.34 24.03 -20.71
C ASN A 413 -13.78 24.69 -19.40
N SER A 414 -12.85 24.82 -18.45
CA SER A 414 -13.03 25.68 -17.28
C SER A 414 -12.99 27.15 -17.72
N VAL A 415 -14.10 27.60 -18.31
CA VAL A 415 -14.38 29.03 -18.46
C VAL A 415 -14.73 29.55 -17.07
N THR A 416 -13.70 29.87 -16.28
CA THR A 416 -13.88 30.83 -15.19
C THR A 416 -14.17 32.15 -15.86
N VAL A 417 -15.46 32.43 -16.08
CA VAL A 417 -15.92 33.74 -16.51
C VAL A 417 -15.48 34.70 -15.42
N ASN A 418 -14.46 35.52 -15.70
CA ASN A 418 -14.37 36.82 -15.07
C ASN A 418 -15.66 37.53 -15.48
N GLU A 419 -16.68 37.50 -14.62
CA GLU A 419 -17.87 38.30 -14.82
C GLU A 419 -17.44 39.77 -14.70
N GLU A 420 -17.03 40.35 -15.82
CA GLU A 420 -17.07 41.79 -16.04
C GLU A 420 -18.54 42.21 -16.08
N LEU A 421 -19.17 42.16 -14.89
CA LEU A 421 -20.48 42.71 -14.64
C LEU A 421 -20.49 44.16 -15.11
N THR A 422 -21.55 44.56 -15.81
CA THR A 422 -21.75 45.97 -16.14
C THR A 422 -21.81 46.82 -14.87
N ALA A 423 -21.55 48.13 -14.98
CA ALA A 423 -21.60 49.02 -13.82
C ALA A 423 -22.98 48.99 -13.12
N GLU A 424 -24.08 48.84 -13.88
CA GLU A 424 -25.42 48.62 -13.33
C GLU A 424 -25.56 47.28 -12.59
N GLU A 425 -24.99 46.18 -13.09
CA GLU A 425 -25.07 44.86 -12.44
C GLU A 425 -24.20 44.78 -11.18
N TRP A 426 -23.00 45.37 -11.22
CA TRP A 426 -22.18 45.57 -10.03
C TRP A 426 -22.93 46.35 -8.96
N LYS A 427 -23.55 47.47 -9.35
CA LYS A 427 -24.38 48.29 -8.46
C LYS A 427 -25.54 47.47 -7.89
N ARG A 428 -26.27 46.71 -8.72
CA ARG A 428 -27.43 45.91 -8.30
C ARG A 428 -27.07 44.74 -7.38
N ARG A 429 -25.95 44.05 -7.62
CA ARG A 429 -25.43 43.01 -6.71
C ARG A 429 -24.93 43.62 -5.41
N TRP A 430 -24.21 44.74 -5.47
CA TRP A 430 -23.74 45.47 -4.29
C TRP A 430 -24.90 46.02 -3.44
N GLU A 431 -25.95 46.57 -4.04
CA GLU A 431 -27.14 47.05 -3.32
C GLU A 431 -27.85 45.91 -2.58
N LYS A 432 -28.06 44.76 -3.23
CA LYS A 432 -28.61 43.54 -2.59
C LYS A 432 -27.75 43.05 -1.43
N GLU A 433 -26.44 42.93 -1.63
CA GLU A 433 -25.55 42.43 -0.57
C GLU A 433 -25.41 43.45 0.57
N ARG A 434 -25.44 44.76 0.27
CA ARG A 434 -25.50 45.83 1.28
C ARG A 434 -26.76 45.76 2.12
N GLU A 435 -27.93 45.52 1.53
CA GLU A 435 -29.19 45.31 2.27
C GLU A 435 -29.15 44.05 3.15
N LYS A 436 -28.63 42.94 2.61
CA LYS A 436 -28.41 41.71 3.36
C LYS A 436 -27.43 41.89 4.53
N VAL A 437 -26.32 42.60 4.33
CA VAL A 437 -25.36 42.96 5.38
C VAL A 437 -25.98 43.91 6.41
N ALA A 438 -26.85 44.84 6.01
CA ALA A 438 -27.59 45.69 6.94
C ALA A 438 -28.58 44.86 7.80
N ARG A 439 -29.31 43.92 7.19
CA ARG A 439 -30.20 42.96 7.88
C ARG A 439 -29.43 42.13 8.91
N LEU A 440 -28.29 41.56 8.51
CA LEU A 440 -27.42 40.76 9.38
C LEU A 440 -26.82 41.59 10.53
N LYS A 441 -26.36 42.82 10.28
CA LYS A 441 -25.90 43.73 11.35
C LYS A 441 -27.02 44.06 12.34
N GLY A 442 -28.25 44.25 11.86
CA GLY A 442 -29.43 44.45 12.70
C GLY A 442 -29.85 43.22 13.50
N GLN A 443 -29.50 42.00 13.08
CA GLN A 443 -29.64 40.78 13.86
C GLN A 443 -28.51 40.65 14.89
N LEU A 444 -27.26 40.88 14.47
CA LEU A 444 -26.08 40.83 15.33
C LEU A 444 -26.20 41.78 16.53
N SER A 445 -26.57 43.05 16.29
CA SER A 445 -26.76 44.04 17.37
C SER A 445 -27.86 43.64 18.35
N ARG A 446 -28.94 42.98 17.89
CA ARG A 446 -29.98 42.46 18.79
C ARG A 446 -29.46 41.28 19.62
N ALA A 447 -28.70 40.36 19.01
CA ALA A 447 -28.07 39.25 19.72
C ALA A 447 -27.01 39.71 20.72
N GLU A 448 -26.27 40.79 20.42
CA GLU A 448 -25.33 41.43 21.35
C GLU A 448 -26.05 42.07 22.55
N ILE A 449 -27.18 42.77 22.32
CA ILE A 449 -28.02 43.31 23.40
C ILE A 449 -28.59 42.19 24.28
N GLU A 450 -29.01 41.08 23.67
CA GLU A 450 -29.45 39.90 24.42
C GLU A 450 -28.30 39.33 25.27
N LEU A 451 -27.14 39.08 24.66
CA LEU A 451 -25.92 38.58 25.33
C LEU A 451 -25.48 39.49 26.48
N GLU A 452 -25.63 40.80 26.36
CA GLU A 452 -25.37 41.74 27.45
C GLU A 452 -26.34 41.59 28.63
N ARG A 453 -27.63 41.34 28.38
CA ARG A 453 -28.61 41.06 29.45
C ARG A 453 -28.25 39.78 30.20
N TRP A 454 -27.94 38.70 29.47
CA TRP A 454 -27.42 37.46 30.04
C TRP A 454 -26.17 37.71 30.90
N ARG A 455 -25.23 38.54 30.43
CA ARG A 455 -24.00 38.92 31.17
C ARG A 455 -24.26 39.81 32.39
N ARG A 456 -25.35 40.58 32.42
CA ARG A 456 -25.81 41.34 33.60
C ARG A 456 -26.59 40.49 34.61
N GLY A 457 -26.84 39.21 34.31
CA GLY A 457 -27.60 38.29 35.17
C GLY A 457 -29.12 38.39 35.00
N GLU A 458 -29.59 39.10 33.96
CA GLU A 458 -31.00 39.16 33.59
C GLU A 458 -31.37 37.92 32.77
N THR A 459 -32.41 37.18 33.15
CA THR A 459 -32.91 36.00 32.41
C THR A 459 -33.92 36.41 31.34
N VAL A 460 -33.60 36.14 30.07
CA VAL A 460 -34.49 36.38 28.92
C VAL A 460 -35.44 35.19 28.74
N THR A 461 -36.76 35.43 28.69
CA THR A 461 -37.78 34.39 28.48
C THR A 461 -37.72 33.83 27.06
N LYS A 462 -38.21 32.60 26.85
CA LYS A 462 -38.13 31.93 25.53
C LYS A 462 -38.82 32.71 24.39
N ASP A 463 -39.83 33.50 24.71
CA ASP A 463 -40.57 34.32 23.74
C ASP A 463 -39.83 35.63 23.39
N GLU A 464 -38.83 36.03 24.18
CA GLU A 464 -37.98 37.21 23.96
C GLU A 464 -36.57 36.85 23.39
N GLN A 465 -36.24 35.56 23.31
CA GLN A 465 -34.98 35.07 22.75
C GLN A 465 -34.98 35.17 21.22
N ILE A 466 -33.85 35.58 20.63
CA ILE A 466 -33.77 35.78 19.18
C ILE A 466 -33.69 34.43 18.46
N ASN A 467 -34.80 34.02 17.86
CA ASN A 467 -34.83 32.88 16.95
C ASN A 467 -34.12 33.24 15.62
N LEU A 468 -32.93 32.67 15.41
CA LEU A 468 -32.13 32.86 14.20
C LEU A 468 -32.70 32.12 12.97
N GLN A 469 -33.74 31.30 13.12
CA GLN A 469 -34.22 30.38 12.09
C GLN A 469 -35.56 30.77 11.42
N GLU A 470 -36.32 31.75 11.96
CA GLU A 470 -37.66 32.13 11.45
C GLU A 470 -37.67 33.40 10.56
N ALA A 471 -36.51 33.97 10.21
CA ALA A 471 -36.41 35.29 9.56
C ALA A 471 -36.34 35.27 8.01
N ASP A 472 -37.00 34.30 7.35
CA ASP A 472 -37.01 34.19 5.88
C ASP A 472 -38.41 34.22 5.22
N GLU A 473 -39.48 34.50 5.97
CA GLU A 473 -40.81 34.81 5.42
C GLU A 473 -41.22 36.29 5.60
N THR A 474 -42.14 36.73 4.74
CA THR A 474 -42.21 38.11 4.20
C THR A 474 -42.99 39.14 5.03
N LEU A 475 -42.60 40.41 4.92
CA LEU A 475 -43.48 41.57 5.15
C LEU A 475 -43.34 42.62 4.03
N PRO A 476 -44.44 43.09 3.42
CA PRO A 476 -44.44 44.21 2.47
C PRO A 476 -44.60 45.56 3.18
N VAL A 477 -44.02 46.63 2.61
CA VAL A 477 -44.33 48.02 2.98
C VAL A 477 -44.75 48.79 1.74
N THR A 478 -45.99 49.28 1.76
CA THR A 478 -46.59 50.10 0.71
C THR A 478 -46.61 51.58 1.08
N GLN A 479 -46.87 52.43 0.07
CA GLN A 479 -47.05 53.88 0.11
C GLN A 479 -45.76 54.73 0.06
N SER A 480 -45.70 55.87 -0.63
CA SER A 480 -46.45 56.41 -1.79
C SER A 480 -45.85 57.80 -2.08
N MET A 481 -45.62 58.20 -3.34
CA MET A 481 -45.92 59.56 -3.84
C MET A 481 -45.93 59.62 -5.39
N THR A 482 -46.97 60.30 -5.86
CA THR A 482 -47.35 60.80 -7.21
C THR A 482 -46.35 61.80 -7.84
N SER A 483 -46.36 62.25 -9.11
CA SER A 483 -47.28 62.10 -10.28
C SER A 483 -46.66 62.70 -11.59
N LEU A 484 -47.40 62.55 -12.72
CA LEU A 484 -47.29 63.18 -14.08
C LEU A 484 -46.39 62.50 -15.14
N SER A 485 -46.66 62.54 -16.47
CA SER A 485 -47.95 62.68 -17.23
C SER A 485 -47.81 62.38 -18.76
N THR A 486 -48.82 61.69 -19.31
CA THR A 486 -49.53 61.92 -20.61
C THR A 486 -48.82 62.39 -21.90
N VAL A 487 -48.93 61.61 -23.00
CA VAL A 487 -49.48 62.00 -24.34
C VAL A 487 -49.87 60.74 -25.15
N THR A 488 -50.89 60.85 -25.99
CA THR A 488 -51.55 59.81 -26.81
C THR A 488 -51.19 59.87 -28.30
N SER A 489 -51.36 58.77 -29.04
CA SER A 489 -52.09 58.75 -30.34
C SER A 489 -52.21 57.35 -30.95
N SER A 490 -53.32 57.12 -31.65
CA SER A 490 -53.73 55.90 -32.35
C SER A 490 -53.64 56.04 -33.87
N VAL A 491 -53.90 54.97 -34.64
CA VAL A 491 -54.93 54.87 -35.72
C VAL A 491 -54.89 53.46 -36.38
N LEU A 492 -56.02 53.03 -36.96
CA LEU A 492 -56.31 51.70 -37.53
C LEU A 492 -56.70 51.78 -39.03
N SER A 493 -56.80 50.59 -39.67
CA SER A 493 -57.57 50.26 -40.91
C SER A 493 -56.77 50.16 -42.23
N PRO A 494 -57.20 49.26 -43.14
CA PRO A 494 -58.04 49.71 -44.25
C PRO A 494 -59.29 48.81 -44.53
N ALA A 495 -60.13 49.22 -45.49
CA ALA A 495 -61.41 48.60 -45.85
C ALA A 495 -61.54 48.29 -47.36
N SER A 496 -62.49 47.43 -47.72
CA SER A 496 -62.80 47.01 -49.11
C SER A 496 -63.94 47.81 -49.76
N SER A 497 -63.96 47.86 -51.10
CA SER A 497 -65.04 48.41 -51.95
C SER A 497 -65.19 47.49 -53.19
N VAL A 498 -66.36 46.93 -53.55
CA VAL A 498 -67.67 47.46 -54.03
C VAL A 498 -67.81 47.35 -55.57
N VAL A 499 -68.94 46.76 -55.99
CA VAL A 499 -69.34 46.43 -57.37
C VAL A 499 -70.16 47.56 -58.01
N SER A 500 -70.16 47.67 -59.34
CA SER A 500 -71.01 48.62 -60.10
C SER A 500 -71.69 47.97 -61.32
N THR A 501 -72.86 48.50 -61.69
CA THR A 501 -73.87 47.86 -62.55
C THR A 501 -73.88 48.35 -64.00
N ILE A 502 -74.40 47.52 -64.91
CA ILE A 502 -74.55 47.80 -66.36
C ILE A 502 -75.77 48.69 -66.67
N ASN A 503 -75.68 49.53 -67.70
CA ASN A 503 -76.83 50.14 -68.39
C ASN A 503 -76.65 50.06 -69.91
N VAL A 504 -77.74 49.96 -70.68
CA VAL A 504 -77.73 49.61 -72.11
C VAL A 504 -78.07 50.80 -73.00
N GLY A 505 -77.34 50.94 -74.12
CA GLY A 505 -77.63 51.88 -75.22
C GLY A 505 -77.26 51.24 -76.57
N SER A 506 -78.05 51.47 -77.61
CA SER A 506 -78.01 50.72 -78.88
C SER A 506 -77.73 51.62 -80.09
N LEU A 507 -76.79 51.25 -80.98
CA LEU A 507 -77.03 51.05 -82.43
C LEU A 507 -75.78 50.63 -83.25
N ASP A 508 -76.01 49.68 -84.17
CA ASP A 508 -75.50 49.54 -85.54
C ASP A 508 -74.06 49.11 -86.00
N LEU A 509 -74.11 48.14 -86.92
CA LEU A 509 -73.33 47.96 -88.16
C LEU A 509 -71.83 47.55 -88.15
N ARG A 510 -71.62 46.24 -88.06
CA ARG A 510 -70.88 45.40 -89.05
C ARG A 510 -69.61 46.00 -89.71
N SER A 511 -68.57 46.24 -88.92
CA SER A 511 -67.17 46.14 -89.38
C SER A 511 -66.16 46.11 -88.22
N ALA A 512 -66.49 46.70 -87.07
CA ALA A 512 -65.60 46.79 -85.91
C ALA A 512 -65.31 45.45 -85.19
N ASN A 513 -66.21 44.46 -85.28
CA ASN A 513 -66.14 43.30 -84.40
C ASN A 513 -65.00 42.31 -84.71
N VAL A 514 -64.50 42.19 -85.96
CA VAL A 514 -63.56 41.11 -86.31
C VAL A 514 -62.23 41.25 -85.57
N ASP A 515 -61.63 42.45 -85.58
CA ASP A 515 -60.37 42.72 -84.90
C ASP A 515 -60.49 42.61 -83.36
N GLU A 516 -61.67 42.87 -82.82
CA GLU A 516 -61.98 42.73 -81.40
C GLU A 516 -62.09 41.26 -81.00
N TRP A 517 -62.83 40.44 -81.77
CA TRP A 517 -62.88 38.98 -81.60
C TRP A 517 -61.52 38.30 -81.81
N GLU A 518 -60.67 38.80 -82.73
CA GLU A 518 -59.33 38.23 -82.94
C GLU A 518 -58.38 38.56 -81.77
N LYS A 519 -58.47 39.76 -81.18
CA LYS A 519 -57.75 40.12 -79.95
C LYS A 519 -58.25 39.32 -78.75
N GLU A 520 -59.56 39.15 -78.60
CA GLU A 520 -60.13 38.35 -77.52
C GLU A 520 -59.72 36.87 -77.66
N ARG A 521 -59.77 36.31 -78.87
CA ARG A 521 -59.24 34.97 -79.19
C ARG A 521 -57.75 34.83 -78.84
N SER A 522 -56.92 35.82 -79.19
CA SER A 522 -55.50 35.80 -78.86
C SER A 522 -55.25 35.87 -77.35
N THR A 523 -56.03 36.68 -76.63
CA THR A 523 -55.95 36.79 -75.16
C THR A 523 -56.37 35.48 -74.49
N LEU A 524 -57.41 34.82 -74.99
CA LEU A 524 -57.88 33.53 -74.49
C LEU A 524 -56.87 32.39 -74.72
N TYR A 525 -56.18 32.37 -75.87
CA TYR A 525 -55.08 31.41 -76.08
C TYR A 525 -53.90 31.67 -75.14
N GLN A 526 -53.51 32.92 -74.93
CA GLN A 526 -52.45 33.24 -73.97
C GLN A 526 -52.83 32.84 -72.53
N GLN A 527 -54.09 33.05 -72.12
CA GLN A 527 -54.58 32.59 -70.82
C GLN A 527 -54.62 31.06 -70.71
N LEU A 528 -54.80 30.35 -71.83
CA LEU A 528 -54.76 28.88 -71.85
C LEU A 528 -53.31 28.38 -71.68
N ASP A 529 -52.36 28.97 -72.40
CA ASP A 529 -50.93 28.68 -72.27
C ASP A 529 -50.43 28.96 -70.83
N GLU A 530 -50.81 30.10 -70.26
CA GLU A 530 -50.51 30.46 -68.85
C GLU A 530 -51.10 29.44 -67.85
N LYS A 531 -52.27 28.86 -68.15
CA LYS A 531 -52.90 27.82 -67.32
C LYS A 531 -52.28 26.45 -67.49
N ASP A 532 -51.84 26.08 -68.69
CA ASP A 532 -51.09 24.85 -68.92
C ASP A 532 -49.71 24.91 -68.24
N ASP A 533 -49.05 26.08 -68.22
CA ASP A 533 -47.83 26.30 -67.43
C ASP A 533 -48.08 26.22 -65.92
N GLU A 534 -49.18 26.78 -65.39
CA GLU A 534 -49.58 26.57 -63.99
C GLU A 534 -49.80 25.09 -63.67
N ILE A 535 -50.51 24.35 -64.54
CA ILE A 535 -50.77 22.91 -64.38
C ILE A 535 -49.47 22.11 -64.40
N ASN A 536 -48.54 22.41 -65.32
CA ASN A 536 -47.23 21.75 -65.37
C ASN A 536 -46.39 22.01 -64.11
N ASN A 537 -46.40 23.24 -63.59
CA ASN A 537 -45.72 23.59 -62.35
C ASN A 537 -46.34 22.86 -61.13
N LEU A 538 -47.67 22.77 -61.05
CA LEU A 538 -48.38 22.02 -60.01
C LEU A 538 -48.09 20.51 -60.10
N ALA A 539 -48.07 19.93 -61.30
CA ALA A 539 -47.73 18.52 -61.50
C ALA A 539 -46.30 18.20 -61.04
N GLN A 540 -45.32 19.06 -61.36
CA GLN A 540 -43.95 18.91 -60.86
C GLN A 540 -43.84 19.06 -59.34
N ALA A 541 -44.61 19.99 -58.74
CA ALA A 541 -44.66 20.14 -57.29
C ALA A 541 -45.26 18.90 -56.60
N ILE A 542 -46.30 18.29 -57.17
CA ILE A 542 -46.92 17.06 -56.67
C ILE A 542 -45.92 15.89 -56.69
N GLU A 543 -45.17 15.69 -57.78
CA GLU A 543 -44.17 14.61 -57.83
C GLU A 543 -43.01 14.82 -56.85
N ARG A 544 -42.56 16.08 -56.64
CA ARG A 544 -41.56 16.39 -55.60
C ARG A 544 -42.09 16.08 -54.19
N LEU A 545 -43.33 16.43 -53.89
CA LEU A 545 -43.97 16.12 -52.59
C LEU A 545 -44.16 14.62 -52.39
N LYS A 546 -44.54 13.85 -53.41
CA LYS A 546 -44.60 12.38 -53.34
C LYS A 546 -43.23 11.76 -53.02
N ALA A 547 -42.17 12.23 -53.68
CA ALA A 547 -40.81 11.76 -53.41
C ALA A 547 -40.40 12.05 -51.94
N GLN A 548 -40.67 13.25 -51.44
CA GLN A 548 -40.41 13.61 -50.04
C GLN A 548 -41.21 12.78 -49.04
N ILE A 549 -42.48 12.46 -49.33
CA ILE A 549 -43.30 11.58 -48.48
C ILE A 549 -42.70 10.16 -48.46
N SER A 550 -42.31 9.62 -49.63
CA SER A 550 -41.69 8.29 -49.71
C SER A 550 -40.38 8.20 -48.92
N GLU A 551 -39.54 9.25 -48.98
CA GLU A 551 -38.30 9.33 -48.19
C GLU A 551 -38.58 9.42 -46.68
N GLN A 552 -39.61 10.17 -46.26
CA GLN A 552 -40.03 10.22 -44.86
C GLN A 552 -40.62 8.89 -44.37
N ASP A 553 -41.37 8.16 -45.19
CA ASP A 553 -41.90 6.83 -44.84
C ASP A 553 -40.77 5.81 -44.67
N GLU A 554 -39.72 5.83 -45.51
CA GLU A 554 -38.54 4.98 -45.33
C GLU A 554 -37.79 5.32 -44.02
N LEU A 555 -37.56 6.60 -43.74
CA LEU A 555 -36.94 7.06 -42.50
C LEU A 555 -37.76 6.68 -41.25
N PHE A 556 -39.09 6.79 -41.32
CA PHE A 556 -39.98 6.41 -40.22
C PHE A 556 -39.96 4.90 -39.95
N ASN A 557 -39.98 4.08 -41.01
CA ASN A 557 -39.87 2.63 -40.89
C ASN A 557 -38.51 2.19 -40.32
N GLN A 558 -37.41 2.85 -40.73
CA GLN A 558 -36.08 2.59 -40.19
C GLN A 558 -35.98 3.00 -38.71
N ALA A 559 -36.43 4.21 -38.35
CA ALA A 559 -36.44 4.68 -36.96
C ALA A 559 -37.30 3.79 -36.05
N ARG A 560 -38.43 3.26 -36.54
CA ARG A 560 -39.26 2.29 -35.82
C ARG A 560 -38.50 0.98 -35.57
N LYS A 561 -37.84 0.43 -36.60
CA LYS A 561 -37.05 -0.80 -36.48
C LYS A 561 -35.89 -0.64 -35.50
N ASP A 562 -35.22 0.51 -35.51
CA ASP A 562 -34.14 0.81 -34.57
C ASP A 562 -34.66 0.96 -33.13
N ASN A 563 -35.84 1.52 -32.93
CA ASN A 563 -36.50 1.56 -31.63
C ASN A 563 -36.92 0.15 -31.13
N GLU A 564 -37.42 -0.71 -32.02
CA GLU A 564 -37.73 -2.12 -31.70
C GLU A 564 -36.45 -2.91 -31.32
N ASN A 565 -35.32 -2.67 -32.01
CA ASN A 565 -34.02 -3.23 -31.66
C ASN A 565 -33.49 -2.72 -30.31
N LEU A 566 -33.57 -1.40 -30.07
CA LEU A 566 -33.15 -0.77 -28.81
C LEU A 566 -33.97 -1.27 -27.62
N GLN A 567 -35.28 -1.49 -27.79
CA GLN A 567 -36.13 -2.07 -26.76
C GLN A 567 -35.76 -3.54 -26.46
N ALA A 568 -35.38 -4.31 -27.48
CA ALA A 568 -34.91 -5.69 -27.30
C ALA A 568 -33.56 -5.73 -26.56
N GLU A 569 -32.62 -4.84 -26.90
CA GLU A 569 -31.33 -4.75 -26.21
C GLU A 569 -31.47 -4.21 -24.77
N LEU A 570 -32.36 -3.24 -24.53
CA LEU A 570 -32.69 -2.78 -23.17
C LEU A 570 -33.22 -3.93 -22.30
N ASN A 571 -34.14 -4.74 -22.84
CA ASN A 571 -34.66 -5.92 -22.14
C ASN A 571 -33.56 -6.96 -21.86
N ARG A 572 -32.63 -7.19 -22.81
CA ARG A 572 -31.48 -8.09 -22.61
C ARG A 572 -30.55 -7.58 -21.51
N LEU A 573 -30.19 -6.31 -21.55
CA LEU A 573 -29.34 -5.66 -20.54
C LEU A 573 -29.99 -5.64 -19.15
N GLN A 574 -31.32 -5.51 -19.08
CA GLN A 574 -32.04 -5.61 -17.82
C GLN A 574 -31.98 -7.04 -17.26
N GLN A 575 -32.17 -8.06 -18.09
CA GLN A 575 -32.06 -9.46 -17.67
C GLN A 575 -30.62 -9.84 -17.25
N GLU A 576 -29.61 -9.39 -17.99
CA GLU A 576 -28.19 -9.51 -17.61
C GLU A 576 -27.93 -8.81 -16.25
N SER A 577 -28.46 -7.60 -16.05
CA SER A 577 -28.34 -6.87 -14.78
C SER A 577 -29.05 -7.55 -13.61
N GLU A 578 -30.16 -8.25 -13.85
CA GLU A 578 -30.86 -9.03 -12.82
C GLU A 578 -30.07 -10.31 -12.47
N SER A 579 -29.49 -10.99 -13.46
CA SER A 579 -28.58 -12.14 -13.23
C SER A 579 -27.37 -11.74 -12.39
N SER A 580 -26.64 -10.68 -12.78
CA SER A 580 -25.46 -10.22 -12.04
C SER A 580 -25.77 -9.71 -10.63
N LYS A 581 -27.02 -9.28 -10.34
CA LYS A 581 -27.41 -8.92 -8.96
C LYS A 581 -27.52 -10.14 -8.06
N GLU A 582 -27.98 -11.27 -8.59
CA GLU A 582 -28.09 -12.51 -7.82
C GLU A 582 -26.70 -13.11 -7.58
N GLU A 583 -25.81 -13.11 -8.59
CA GLU A 583 -24.38 -13.47 -8.43
C GLU A 583 -23.69 -12.62 -7.35
N VAL A 584 -23.91 -11.29 -7.34
CA VAL A 584 -23.36 -10.39 -6.31
C VAL A 584 -23.92 -10.72 -4.92
N LYS A 585 -25.17 -11.15 -4.82
CA LYS A 585 -25.81 -11.53 -3.55
C LYS A 585 -25.24 -12.85 -3.01
N GLU A 586 -24.98 -13.84 -3.87
CA GLU A 586 -24.28 -15.07 -3.49
C GLU A 586 -22.84 -14.79 -3.01
N VAL A 587 -22.10 -13.94 -3.71
CA VAL A 587 -20.75 -13.51 -3.29
C VAL A 587 -20.78 -12.75 -1.96
N LEU A 588 -21.78 -11.90 -1.72
CA LEU A 588 -21.96 -11.21 -0.44
C LEU A 588 -22.26 -12.20 0.70
N GLN A 589 -23.08 -13.22 0.48
CA GLN A 589 -23.34 -14.27 1.46
C GLN A 589 -22.06 -15.07 1.79
N ALA A 590 -21.28 -15.47 0.77
CA ALA A 590 -20.02 -16.16 0.97
C ALA A 590 -18.98 -15.29 1.73
N LEU A 591 -18.99 -13.98 1.51
CA LEU A 591 -18.16 -13.03 2.28
C LEU A 591 -18.63 -12.86 3.73
N GLU A 592 -19.93 -12.92 3.99
CA GLU A 592 -20.49 -12.89 5.36
C GLU A 592 -20.09 -14.16 6.13
N GLU A 593 -20.21 -15.34 5.52
CA GLU A 593 -19.75 -16.61 6.10
C GLU A 593 -18.23 -16.61 6.37
N LEU A 594 -17.43 -16.04 5.45
CA LEU A 594 -15.98 -15.88 5.64
C LEU A 594 -15.64 -14.94 6.81
N ALA A 595 -16.40 -13.85 6.96
CA ALA A 595 -16.23 -12.91 8.07
C ALA A 595 -16.55 -13.54 9.42
N VAL A 596 -17.64 -14.31 9.51
CA VAL A 596 -18.01 -15.07 10.74
C VAL A 596 -16.93 -16.09 11.10
N ASN A 597 -16.35 -16.79 10.12
CA ASN A 597 -15.24 -17.73 10.33
C ASN A 597 -13.96 -17.01 10.80
N TYR A 598 -13.66 -15.84 10.23
CA TYR A 598 -12.53 -15.01 10.64
C TYR A 598 -12.67 -14.51 12.09
N ASP A 599 -13.85 -14.05 12.49
CA ASP A 599 -14.12 -13.62 13.87
C ASP A 599 -13.99 -14.80 14.85
N GLN A 600 -14.52 -15.97 14.50
CA GLN A 600 -14.37 -17.19 15.30
C GLN A 600 -12.89 -17.60 15.45
N LYS A 601 -12.10 -17.52 14.37
CA LYS A 601 -10.65 -17.78 14.42
C LYS A 601 -9.88 -16.74 15.22
N THR A 602 -10.28 -15.48 15.15
CA THR A 602 -9.70 -14.40 15.96
C THR A 602 -9.92 -14.67 17.45
N GLN A 603 -11.13 -15.10 17.83
CA GLN A 603 -11.45 -15.47 19.21
C GLN A 603 -10.70 -16.72 19.70
N GLU A 604 -10.46 -17.71 18.82
CA GLU A 604 -9.61 -18.87 19.13
C GLU A 604 -8.15 -18.44 19.40
N VAL A 605 -7.62 -17.50 18.59
CA VAL A 605 -6.27 -16.95 18.76
C VAL A 605 -6.14 -16.14 20.05
N GLU A 606 -7.10 -15.29 20.39
CA GLU A 606 -7.11 -14.58 21.68
C GLU A 606 -7.13 -15.53 22.88
N THR A 607 -7.89 -16.63 22.78
CA THR A 607 -7.98 -17.63 23.84
C THR A 607 -6.63 -18.33 24.04
N LYS A 608 -5.99 -18.76 22.95
CA LYS A 608 -4.64 -19.36 22.99
C LYS A 608 -3.54 -18.39 23.40
N SER A 609 -3.69 -17.09 23.12
CA SER A 609 -2.77 -16.06 23.60
C SER A 609 -2.80 -15.98 25.13
N LYS A 610 -4.00 -15.99 25.72
CA LYS A 610 -4.18 -15.98 27.19
C LYS A 610 -3.63 -17.26 27.83
N GLU A 611 -3.85 -18.42 27.21
CA GLU A 611 -3.25 -19.69 27.66
C GLU A 611 -1.71 -19.64 27.65
N ASN A 612 -1.10 -19.11 26.56
CA ASN A 612 0.35 -18.91 26.49
C ASN A 612 0.87 -17.89 27.52
N GLU A 613 0.14 -16.81 27.80
CA GLU A 613 0.49 -15.86 28.85
C GLU A 613 0.48 -16.53 30.24
N THR A 614 -0.53 -17.34 30.55
CA THR A 614 -0.56 -18.11 31.81
C THR A 614 0.58 -19.13 31.90
N LEU A 615 0.88 -19.88 30.83
CA LEU A 615 2.01 -20.81 30.79
C LEU A 615 3.37 -20.10 30.94
N THR A 616 3.49 -18.88 30.40
CA THR A 616 4.70 -18.06 30.55
C THR A 616 4.88 -17.59 31.99
N GLN A 617 3.80 -17.18 32.67
CA GLN A 617 3.84 -16.84 34.10
C GLN A 617 4.17 -18.06 34.96
N GLU A 618 3.59 -19.22 34.69
CA GLU A 618 3.94 -20.46 35.38
C GLU A 618 5.42 -20.83 35.18
N LEU A 619 5.94 -20.72 33.96
CA LEU A 619 7.35 -20.95 33.67
C LEU A 619 8.28 -20.02 34.46
N ASP A 620 7.94 -18.73 34.56
CA ASP A 620 8.73 -17.74 35.32
C ASP A 620 8.72 -18.02 36.84
N THR A 621 7.57 -18.43 37.40
CA THR A 621 7.50 -18.86 38.81
C THR A 621 8.33 -20.13 39.07
N LYS A 622 8.34 -21.09 38.14
CA LYS A 622 9.17 -22.30 38.23
C LYS A 622 10.65 -21.97 38.10
N LEU A 623 11.03 -21.04 37.22
CA LEU A 623 12.42 -20.60 37.04
C LEU A 623 12.93 -19.85 38.28
N THR A 624 12.10 -19.01 38.90
CA THR A 624 12.37 -18.37 40.18
C THR A 624 12.58 -19.40 41.30
N SER A 625 11.70 -20.40 41.40
CA SER A 625 11.84 -21.49 42.39
C SER A 625 13.11 -22.33 42.17
N LEU A 626 13.47 -22.61 40.92
CA LEU A 626 14.68 -23.36 40.56
C LEU A 626 15.95 -22.58 40.96
N ASN A 627 15.96 -21.26 40.76
CA ASN A 627 17.07 -20.40 41.20
C ASN A 627 17.21 -20.41 42.74
N GLY A 628 16.10 -20.33 43.50
CA GLY A 628 16.15 -20.45 44.95
C GLY A 628 16.72 -21.79 45.43
N ILE A 629 16.28 -22.91 44.85
CA ILE A 629 16.83 -24.25 45.16
C ILE A 629 18.33 -24.33 44.80
N ARG A 630 18.76 -23.65 43.73
CA ARG A 630 20.17 -23.60 43.32
C ARG A 630 21.03 -22.81 44.32
N GLU A 631 20.52 -21.72 44.87
CA GLU A 631 21.20 -20.94 45.92
C GLU A 631 21.31 -21.74 47.23
N GLU A 632 20.24 -22.44 47.63
CA GLU A 632 20.26 -23.35 48.79
C GLU A 632 21.28 -24.49 48.60
N LEU A 633 21.36 -25.08 47.40
CA LEU A 633 22.28 -26.16 47.08
C LEU A 633 23.74 -25.72 47.11
N GLU A 634 24.07 -24.51 46.64
CA GLU A 634 25.43 -23.98 46.73
C GLU A 634 25.80 -23.63 48.18
N SER A 635 24.87 -23.07 48.96
CA SER A 635 25.03 -22.84 50.40
C SER A 635 25.32 -24.13 51.18
N LEU A 636 24.55 -25.21 50.92
CA LEU A 636 24.79 -26.53 51.49
C LEU A 636 26.15 -27.12 51.08
N ARG A 637 26.61 -26.83 49.85
CA ARG A 637 27.91 -27.27 49.34
C ARG A 637 29.06 -26.56 50.06
N GLU A 638 28.98 -25.26 50.28
CA GLU A 638 29.94 -24.49 51.07
C GLU A 638 29.99 -24.95 52.54
N ALA A 639 28.83 -25.19 53.14
CA ALA A 639 28.72 -25.75 54.49
C ALA A 639 29.38 -27.14 54.60
N SER A 640 29.13 -28.02 53.62
CA SER A 640 29.72 -29.36 53.54
C SER A 640 31.25 -29.32 53.38
N GLN A 641 31.78 -28.46 52.51
CA GLN A 641 33.23 -28.23 52.38
C GLN A 641 33.86 -27.75 53.70
N THR A 642 33.18 -26.82 54.38
CA THR A 642 33.62 -26.29 55.68
C THR A 642 33.64 -27.37 56.77
N GLN A 643 32.64 -28.24 56.82
CA GLN A 643 32.62 -29.39 57.73
C GLN A 643 33.75 -30.38 57.42
N ARG A 644 33.98 -30.70 56.14
CA ARG A 644 35.05 -31.61 55.69
C ARG A 644 36.44 -31.10 56.08
N LYS A 645 36.68 -29.79 56.00
CA LYS A 645 37.93 -29.15 56.46
C LYS A 645 38.13 -29.34 57.96
N ARG A 646 37.12 -29.01 58.78
CA ARG A 646 37.16 -29.21 60.25
C ARG A 646 37.43 -30.66 60.63
N PHE A 647 36.88 -31.62 59.89
CA PHE A 647 37.07 -33.05 60.16
C PHE A 647 38.51 -33.50 59.87
N LEU A 648 39.13 -32.99 58.79
CA LEU A 648 40.54 -33.22 58.49
C LEU A 648 41.46 -32.63 59.57
N ASP A 649 41.21 -31.38 59.98
CA ASP A 649 41.98 -30.72 61.05
C ASP A 649 41.88 -31.51 62.37
N MET A 650 40.69 -32.04 62.71
CA MET A 650 40.47 -32.84 63.91
C MET A 650 41.18 -34.22 63.85
N ILE A 651 41.21 -34.87 62.69
CA ILE A 651 41.99 -36.10 62.48
C ILE A 651 43.49 -35.84 62.66
N LEU A 652 44.01 -34.72 62.14
CA LEU A 652 45.42 -34.35 62.28
C LEU A 652 45.82 -34.12 63.74
N VAL A 653 44.96 -33.52 64.56
CA VAL A 653 45.19 -33.37 66.01
C VAL A 653 45.21 -34.74 66.69
N LEU A 654 44.22 -35.61 66.43
CA LEU A 654 44.17 -36.96 67.03
C LEU A 654 45.40 -37.81 66.65
N LEU A 655 45.89 -37.71 65.41
CA LEU A 655 47.12 -38.41 64.99
C LEU A 655 48.37 -37.89 65.71
N ARG A 656 48.45 -36.59 66.02
CA ARG A 656 49.54 -36.03 66.82
C ARG A 656 49.47 -36.54 68.26
N ASP A 657 48.31 -36.47 68.89
CA ASP A 657 48.12 -36.86 70.28
C ASP A 657 48.40 -38.37 70.49
N VAL A 658 48.08 -39.22 69.49
CA VAL A 658 48.49 -40.65 69.47
C VAL A 658 50.00 -40.84 69.34
N GLY A 659 50.68 -39.98 68.56
CA GLY A 659 52.15 -39.95 68.48
C GLY A 659 52.81 -39.59 69.81
N ASP A 660 52.25 -38.58 70.51
CA ASP A 660 52.73 -38.13 71.81
C ASP A 660 52.54 -39.23 72.89
N ILE A 661 51.40 -39.94 72.89
CA ILE A 661 51.18 -41.12 73.74
C ILE A 661 52.19 -42.24 73.44
N GLY A 662 52.46 -42.51 72.16
CA GLY A 662 53.47 -43.49 71.73
C GLY A 662 54.87 -43.16 72.24
N SER A 663 55.21 -41.88 72.36
CA SER A 663 56.49 -41.41 72.91
C SER A 663 56.58 -41.50 74.45
N ILE A 664 55.45 -41.58 75.16
CA ILE A 664 55.39 -41.71 76.63
C ILE A 664 55.52 -43.18 77.07
N MET A 665 55.08 -44.14 76.26
CA MET A 665 55.04 -45.56 76.65
C MET A 665 56.36 -46.35 76.45
N GLY A 666 57.41 -45.74 75.89
CA GLY A 666 58.63 -46.46 75.45
C GLY A 666 59.96 -45.97 76.04
N GLY A 667 60.25 -46.19 77.33
CA GLY A 667 61.57 -45.79 77.88
C GLY A 667 61.91 -46.14 79.34
N GLN A 668 62.40 -47.38 79.57
CA GLN A 668 63.30 -47.85 80.66
C GLN A 668 62.95 -47.81 82.18
N MET A 669 62.84 -49.04 82.72
CA MET A 669 63.16 -49.60 84.06
C MET A 669 63.69 -48.69 85.21
N ASN A 670 63.11 -48.80 86.41
CA ASN A 670 63.66 -49.65 87.51
C ASN A 670 62.72 -49.77 88.75
N GLU A 671 62.97 -50.78 89.59
CA GLU A 671 62.17 -51.11 90.79
C GLU A 671 62.42 -50.17 92.00
N GLN A 672 61.39 -49.90 92.83
CA GLN A 672 61.34 -50.32 94.26
C GLN A 672 60.10 -49.83 95.06
N LYS A 673 59.50 -50.79 95.80
CA LYS A 673 58.80 -50.68 97.12
C LYS A 673 57.51 -49.84 97.31
N LYS A 674 56.51 -50.53 97.89
CA LYS A 674 55.42 -50.08 98.81
C LYS A 674 55.79 -48.87 99.70
N PRO A 675 54.84 -48.01 100.17
CA PRO A 675 53.64 -48.48 100.90
C PRO A 675 52.35 -47.61 100.95
N THR A 676 51.32 -48.19 101.60
CA THR A 676 50.18 -47.57 102.33
C THR A 676 49.09 -46.76 101.64
N ILE A 677 47.91 -46.78 102.29
CA ILE A 677 46.67 -46.09 101.97
C ILE A 677 46.76 -44.63 102.45
N GLU A 678 46.71 -43.67 101.53
CA GLU A 678 46.27 -42.29 101.78
C GLU A 678 46.05 -41.57 100.45
N ASN A 679 44.78 -41.37 100.07
CA ASN A 679 44.21 -40.29 99.23
C ASN A 679 42.85 -40.75 98.67
N LEU A 680 41.75 -40.15 99.18
CA LEU A 680 40.40 -40.39 98.63
C LEU A 680 40.14 -39.64 97.31
N ASP A 681 40.97 -38.66 96.95
CA ASP A 681 40.73 -37.75 95.83
C ASP A 681 40.77 -38.42 94.44
N GLN A 682 41.62 -39.44 94.22
CA GLN A 682 41.77 -40.04 92.88
C GLN A 682 40.54 -40.84 92.42
N THR A 683 39.81 -41.47 93.35
CA THR A 683 38.55 -42.15 93.03
C THR A 683 37.39 -41.19 92.75
N GLU A 684 37.41 -39.97 93.30
CA GLU A 684 36.37 -38.97 93.03
C GLU A 684 36.56 -38.31 91.66
N GLU A 685 37.80 -38.10 91.22
CA GLU A 685 38.12 -37.65 89.86
C GLU A 685 37.68 -38.68 88.80
N GLU A 686 37.98 -39.98 89.00
CA GLU A 686 37.54 -41.04 88.08
C GLU A 686 36.00 -41.16 87.98
N PHE A 687 35.29 -41.07 89.10
CA PHE A 687 33.82 -41.05 89.10
C PHE A 687 33.23 -39.79 88.44
N THR A 688 33.89 -38.64 88.60
CA THR A 688 33.48 -37.38 87.97
C THR A 688 33.71 -37.44 86.46
N LEU A 689 34.85 -37.99 86.03
CA LEU A 689 35.18 -38.23 84.63
C LEU A 689 34.18 -39.20 83.98
N ALA A 690 33.85 -40.31 84.66
CA ALA A 690 32.83 -41.25 84.21
C ALA A 690 31.45 -40.61 84.07
N ARG A 691 31.03 -39.75 85.02
CA ARG A 691 29.79 -38.96 84.92
C ARG A 691 29.81 -37.98 83.75
N LEU A 692 30.95 -37.33 83.49
CA LEU A 692 31.12 -36.41 82.37
C LEU A 692 30.96 -37.14 81.02
N TYR A 693 31.61 -38.31 80.86
CA TYR A 693 31.44 -39.16 79.69
C TYR A 693 30.00 -39.67 79.53
N LEU A 694 29.33 -40.09 80.61
CA LEU A 694 27.92 -40.50 80.55
C LEU A 694 27.00 -39.35 80.11
N SER A 695 27.26 -38.13 80.59
CA SER A 695 26.51 -36.93 80.22
C SER A 695 26.74 -36.56 78.74
N LYS A 696 27.98 -36.67 78.25
CA LYS A 696 28.33 -36.44 76.85
C LYS A 696 27.67 -37.48 75.93
N LEU A 697 27.79 -38.78 76.25
CA LEU A 697 27.11 -39.87 75.53
C LEU A 697 25.59 -39.68 75.50
N LYS A 698 24.97 -39.28 76.62
CA LYS A 698 23.53 -38.97 76.68
C LYS A 698 23.13 -37.79 75.78
N THR A 699 24.02 -36.81 75.62
CA THR A 699 23.79 -35.63 74.77
C THR A 699 23.97 -35.97 73.29
N GLU A 700 25.01 -36.72 72.94
CA GLU A 700 25.25 -37.21 71.57
C GLU A 700 24.17 -38.20 71.12
N ALA A 701 23.70 -39.09 72.00
CA ALA A 701 22.57 -39.99 71.72
C ALA A 701 21.27 -39.20 71.42
N ARG A 702 20.99 -38.12 72.18
CA ARG A 702 19.85 -37.23 71.91
C ARG A 702 20.00 -36.49 70.58
N SER A 703 21.17 -35.95 70.28
CA SER A 703 21.45 -35.27 69.01
C SER A 703 21.32 -36.23 67.82
N THR A 704 21.83 -37.46 67.96
CA THR A 704 21.73 -38.51 66.93
C THR A 704 20.28 -38.95 66.72
N SER A 705 19.50 -39.10 67.79
CA SER A 705 18.07 -39.42 67.71
C SER A 705 17.25 -38.29 67.06
N GLY A 706 17.61 -37.01 67.30
CA GLY A 706 17.01 -35.86 66.60
C GLY A 706 17.28 -35.90 65.09
N ARG A 707 18.55 -36.04 64.70
CA ARG A 707 18.95 -36.21 63.28
C ARG A 707 18.28 -37.41 62.61
N LEU A 708 18.07 -38.51 63.33
CA LEU A 708 17.37 -39.68 62.78
C LEU A 708 15.91 -39.34 62.45
N SER A 709 15.22 -38.61 63.34
CA SER A 709 13.84 -38.16 63.12
C SER A 709 13.71 -37.12 62.01
N GLU A 710 14.70 -36.24 61.85
CA GLU A 710 14.76 -35.29 60.71
C GLU A 710 14.93 -36.03 59.39
N LEU A 711 15.87 -36.99 59.32
CA LEU A 711 16.11 -37.82 58.12
C LEU A 711 14.91 -38.72 57.77
N GLU A 712 14.14 -39.17 58.75
CA GLU A 712 12.89 -39.92 58.52
C GLU A 712 11.78 -39.04 57.91
N LEU A 713 11.66 -37.78 58.34
CA LEU A 713 10.74 -36.80 57.73
C LEU A 713 11.17 -36.45 56.31
N GLU A 714 12.46 -36.14 56.10
CA GLU A 714 13.02 -35.80 54.79
C GLU A 714 12.82 -36.94 53.79
N LYS A 715 13.04 -38.19 54.21
CA LYS A 715 12.76 -39.39 53.42
C LYS A 715 11.29 -39.50 52.97
N VAL A 716 10.33 -39.15 53.83
CA VAL A 716 8.90 -39.16 53.49
C VAL A 716 8.58 -38.12 52.42
N ASP A 717 9.19 -36.93 52.49
CA ASP A 717 8.97 -35.90 51.49
C ASP A 717 9.67 -36.20 50.15
N TYR A 718 10.86 -36.82 50.17
CA TYR A 718 11.44 -37.38 48.94
C TYR A 718 10.57 -38.47 48.29
N GLN A 719 9.94 -39.35 49.09
CA GLN A 719 9.00 -40.35 48.56
C GLN A 719 7.75 -39.72 47.93
N LYS A 720 7.22 -38.62 48.50
CA LYS A 720 6.15 -37.84 47.85
C LYS A 720 6.63 -37.18 46.55
N GLY A 721 7.83 -36.61 46.54
CA GLY A 721 8.42 -35.96 45.36
C GLY A 721 8.59 -36.92 44.19
N ILE A 722 9.06 -38.15 44.46
CA ILE A 722 9.14 -39.21 43.44
C ILE A 722 7.74 -39.58 42.92
N GLY A 723 6.76 -39.78 43.81
CA GLY A 723 5.38 -40.10 43.40
C GLY A 723 4.65 -38.98 42.63
N LEU A 724 5.12 -37.72 42.72
CA LEU A 724 4.68 -36.62 41.86
C LEU A 724 5.39 -36.66 40.50
N LYS A 725 6.70 -36.94 40.48
CA LYS A 725 7.48 -37.09 39.24
C LYS A 725 7.01 -38.26 38.38
N ASP A 726 6.62 -39.37 38.98
CA ASP A 726 6.05 -40.52 38.26
C ASP A 726 4.72 -40.15 37.58
N LYS A 727 3.88 -39.31 38.22
CA LYS A 727 2.64 -38.81 37.62
C LYS A 727 2.89 -37.82 36.48
N GLU A 728 3.82 -36.87 36.66
CA GLU A 728 4.24 -35.96 35.58
C GLU A 728 4.76 -36.75 34.36
N LEU A 729 5.45 -37.87 34.59
CA LEU A 729 5.96 -38.76 33.54
C LEU A 729 4.83 -39.53 32.83
N ASP A 730 3.85 -40.06 33.57
CA ASP A 730 2.68 -40.73 33.00
C ASP A 730 1.81 -39.77 32.17
N GLU A 731 1.61 -38.54 32.63
CA GLU A 731 0.91 -37.49 31.88
C GLU A 731 1.66 -37.11 30.59
N ALA A 732 2.99 -37.00 30.64
CA ALA A 732 3.82 -36.78 29.45
C ALA A 732 3.74 -37.94 28.46
N HIS A 733 3.76 -39.20 28.92
CA HIS A 733 3.56 -40.37 28.06
C HIS A 733 2.18 -40.37 27.38
N LEU A 734 1.12 -40.03 28.10
CA LEU A 734 -0.23 -39.91 27.55
C LEU A 734 -0.30 -38.82 26.47
N LEU A 735 0.32 -37.66 26.72
CA LEU A 735 0.37 -36.56 25.76
C LEU A 735 1.12 -36.94 24.47
N ILE A 736 2.22 -37.69 24.59
CA ILE A 736 2.97 -38.23 23.44
C ILE A 736 2.10 -39.19 22.63
N GLN A 737 1.40 -40.13 23.27
CA GLN A 737 0.49 -41.05 22.58
C GLN A 737 -0.65 -40.32 21.84
N GLN A 738 -1.20 -39.24 22.41
CA GLN A 738 -2.19 -38.40 21.72
C GLN A 738 -1.62 -37.71 20.49
N HIS A 739 -0.39 -37.19 20.56
CA HIS A 739 0.28 -36.57 19.42
C HIS A 739 0.60 -37.59 18.31
N GLU A 740 1.05 -38.80 18.67
CA GLU A 740 1.25 -39.88 17.70
C GLU A 740 -0.03 -40.35 17.03
N ALA A 741 -1.15 -40.40 17.76
CA ALA A 741 -2.46 -40.73 17.18
C ALA A 741 -2.91 -39.63 16.20
N LYS A 742 -2.73 -38.36 16.57
CA LYS A 742 -3.05 -37.20 15.72
C LYS A 742 -2.19 -37.15 14.46
N MET A 743 -0.89 -37.43 14.56
CA MET A 743 0.00 -37.55 13.39
C MET A 743 -0.43 -38.69 12.46
N ARG A 744 -0.78 -39.87 13.00
CA ARG A 744 -1.30 -40.99 12.20
C ARG A 744 -2.59 -40.61 11.45
N SER A 745 -3.56 -40.00 12.12
CA SER A 745 -4.80 -39.53 11.49
C SER A 745 -4.55 -38.47 10.40
N MET A 746 -3.59 -37.56 10.61
CA MET A 746 -3.23 -36.55 9.62
C MET A 746 -2.55 -37.15 8.38
N LEU A 747 -1.68 -38.15 8.57
CA LEU A 747 -1.05 -38.89 7.46
C LEU A 747 -2.08 -39.70 6.65
N GLU A 748 -3.05 -40.33 7.32
CA GLU A 748 -4.16 -41.02 6.66
C GLU A 748 -4.99 -40.04 5.79
N SER A 749 -5.35 -38.88 6.35
CA SER A 749 -6.10 -37.84 5.63
C SER A 749 -5.32 -37.22 4.45
N MET A 750 -4.00 -37.01 4.60
CA MET A 750 -3.16 -36.58 3.48
C MET A 750 -3.14 -37.62 2.35
N LYS A 751 -3.03 -38.91 2.70
CA LYS A 751 -3.06 -40.00 1.73
C LYS A 751 -4.41 -40.09 1.00
N GLU A 752 -5.53 -39.95 1.71
CA GLU A 752 -6.86 -39.90 1.09
C GLU A 752 -6.99 -38.72 0.10
N LEU A 753 -6.37 -37.57 0.40
CA LEU A 753 -6.35 -36.42 -0.50
C LEU A 753 -5.47 -36.66 -1.73
N GLU A 754 -4.32 -37.33 -1.58
CA GLU A 754 -3.47 -37.73 -2.72
C GLU A 754 -4.15 -38.78 -3.61
N ASP A 755 -4.81 -39.78 -3.03
CA ASP A 755 -5.56 -40.79 -3.79
C ASP A 755 -6.78 -40.16 -4.52
N LYS A 756 -7.49 -39.21 -3.88
CA LYS A 756 -8.54 -38.41 -4.55
C LYS A 756 -7.99 -37.55 -5.69
N LYS A 757 -6.88 -36.84 -5.46
CA LYS A 757 -6.21 -36.04 -6.49
C LYS A 757 -5.85 -36.90 -7.70
N ARG A 758 -5.21 -38.06 -7.47
CA ARG A 758 -4.83 -39.00 -8.53
C ARG A 758 -6.03 -39.53 -9.31
N THR A 759 -7.16 -39.75 -8.63
CA THR A 759 -8.43 -40.18 -9.28
C THR A 759 -9.00 -39.07 -10.16
N LEU A 760 -8.91 -37.81 -9.73
CA LEU A 760 -9.33 -36.64 -10.50
C LEU A 760 -8.42 -36.42 -11.73
N GLU A 761 -7.11 -36.54 -11.57
CA GLU A 761 -6.15 -36.47 -12.68
C GLU A 761 -6.44 -37.57 -13.74
N GLN A 762 -6.69 -38.81 -13.32
CA GLN A 762 -7.10 -39.89 -14.23
C GLN A 762 -8.44 -39.61 -14.92
N THR A 763 -9.41 -39.03 -14.20
CA THR A 763 -10.70 -38.65 -14.79
C THR A 763 -10.54 -37.54 -15.82
N GLN A 764 -9.67 -36.56 -15.54
CA GLN A 764 -9.34 -35.47 -16.46
C GLN A 764 -8.65 -35.99 -17.73
N ASP A 765 -7.74 -36.95 -17.61
CA ASP A 765 -7.07 -37.56 -18.78
C ASP A 765 -8.06 -38.36 -19.65
N VAL A 766 -8.97 -39.12 -19.04
CA VAL A 766 -10.04 -39.83 -19.78
C VAL A 766 -10.97 -38.86 -20.49
N LEU A 767 -11.41 -37.79 -19.81
CA LEU A 767 -12.23 -36.74 -20.42
C LEU A 767 -11.50 -36.05 -21.58
N ASN A 768 -10.20 -35.76 -21.44
CA ASN A 768 -9.38 -35.20 -22.50
C ASN A 768 -9.27 -36.14 -23.71
N GLU A 769 -9.09 -37.46 -23.50
CA GLU A 769 -9.11 -38.43 -24.59
C GLU A 769 -10.46 -38.48 -25.31
N GLU A 770 -11.58 -38.44 -24.59
CA GLU A 770 -12.92 -38.37 -25.19
C GLU A 770 -13.13 -37.07 -25.97
N LEU A 771 -12.66 -35.93 -25.44
CA LEU A 771 -12.71 -34.62 -26.10
C LEU A 771 -11.93 -34.63 -27.42
N VAL A 772 -10.75 -35.26 -27.45
CA VAL A 772 -9.96 -35.48 -28.69
C VAL A 772 -10.71 -36.39 -29.68
N LYS A 773 -11.30 -37.51 -29.21
CA LYS A 773 -12.10 -38.43 -30.06
C LYS A 773 -13.34 -37.74 -30.63
N LEU A 774 -14.00 -36.86 -29.86
CA LEU A 774 -15.19 -36.13 -30.29
C LEU A 774 -14.89 -34.96 -31.22
N ARG A 775 -13.76 -34.27 -31.04
CA ARG A 775 -13.21 -33.30 -32.00
C ARG A 775 -12.93 -33.96 -33.36
N ALA A 776 -12.31 -35.14 -33.35
CA ALA A 776 -12.09 -35.91 -34.58
C ALA A 776 -13.39 -36.34 -35.30
N GLN A 777 -14.54 -36.35 -34.61
CA GLN A 777 -15.87 -36.62 -35.19
C GLN A 777 -16.68 -35.36 -35.54
N GLY A 778 -16.14 -34.15 -35.36
CA GLY A 778 -16.78 -32.90 -35.78
C GLY A 778 -18.02 -32.48 -34.96
N LYS A 779 -18.21 -32.99 -33.74
CA LYS A 779 -19.42 -32.79 -32.92
C LYS A 779 -19.31 -31.66 -31.86
N GLU A 780 -18.40 -30.69 -32.01
CA GLU A 780 -18.13 -29.66 -30.99
C GLU A 780 -19.38 -28.92 -30.47
N LYS A 781 -20.37 -28.65 -31.33
CA LYS A 781 -21.61 -27.93 -30.94
C LYS A 781 -22.52 -28.71 -29.99
N ILE A 782 -22.47 -30.04 -29.97
CA ILE A 782 -23.32 -30.86 -29.09
C ILE A 782 -22.74 -30.87 -27.65
N TYR A 783 -21.41 -30.84 -27.53
CA TYR A 783 -20.76 -30.86 -26.21
C TYR A 783 -20.87 -29.53 -25.47
N SER A 784 -20.82 -28.38 -26.17
CA SER A 784 -21.08 -27.07 -25.53
C SER A 784 -22.47 -26.98 -24.90
N PHE A 785 -23.45 -27.72 -25.43
CA PHE A 785 -24.82 -27.75 -24.91
C PHE A 785 -24.96 -28.73 -23.72
N LEU A 786 -24.31 -29.90 -23.81
CA LEU A 786 -24.31 -30.89 -22.72
C LEU A 786 -23.46 -30.45 -21.51
N LEU A 787 -22.34 -29.76 -21.72
CA LEU A 787 -21.50 -29.24 -20.63
C LEU A 787 -22.23 -28.15 -19.84
N HIS A 788 -23.03 -27.31 -20.52
CA HIS A 788 -23.92 -26.35 -19.88
C HIS A 788 -24.99 -27.05 -19.05
N LEU A 789 -25.61 -28.12 -19.57
CA LEU A 789 -26.62 -28.89 -18.83
C LEU A 789 -26.05 -29.63 -17.60
N TYR A 790 -24.80 -30.11 -17.66
CA TYR A 790 -24.16 -30.82 -16.55
C TYR A 790 -23.72 -29.87 -15.42
N LEU A 791 -23.23 -28.67 -15.78
CA LEU A 791 -22.91 -27.61 -14.80
C LEU A 791 -24.16 -27.02 -14.11
N ILE A 792 -25.35 -27.22 -14.68
CA ILE A 792 -26.64 -26.83 -14.07
C ILE A 792 -27.15 -27.92 -13.10
N SER A 793 -26.58 -29.13 -13.08
CA SER A 793 -27.06 -30.26 -12.26
C SER A 793 -26.20 -30.62 -11.04
N ASP A 794 -25.00 -30.03 -10.90
CA ASP A 794 -24.09 -30.22 -9.74
C ASP A 794 -23.92 -28.91 -8.91
N LEU A 795 -24.85 -27.95 -9.07
CA LEU A 795 -25.16 -26.84 -8.17
C LEU A 795 -26.44 -27.18 -7.36
#